data_AF-A0A7X6K7D1-F1
#
_entry.id   AF-A0A7X6K7D1-F1
#
_cell.length_a   1.000
_cell.length_b   1.000
_cell.length_c   1.000
_cell.angle_alpha   90.00
_cell.angle_beta   90.00
_cell.angle_gamma   90.00
#
_symmetry.space_group_name_H-M   'P 1'
#
loop_
_entity.id
_entity.type
_entity.pdbx_description
1 polymer ?
#
loop_
_entity_poly.entity_id
_entity_poly.type
_entity_poly.pdbx_seq_one_letter_code
_entity_poly.pdbx_strand_id
1 'polypeptide(L)'
;MANVAGKPQAPEVPLKAPEPWARPQQPATEAAKPSLIGAVAGGGSLVPDFFADARKTIQDSGAQTVLAASYSLRDAGASEDFVRALQGMALLRISGPEAAWRQFELVGDDRIINLCPDEYFAAAFTQDPDRAAKVLTGLLADGAHLAWSAQAVLRVARRAFARDELDAARVLVSFGLGGGLKKLSAHTRGEFERLQTWFPEGERRQPITVPAADANFGVLSYQQPDAWSRNVGDYIQTLASLGHLVRHANLEFVGDPELTGFLNEIRSQVKDERRIIGPAATVAVLETYRDGSPLQDIPENTWILAFGWYMHHTFGQHFNFPFHPNIRPIFVSFHVNKPAMLTPEAIAYLKEHGPVGCRDWQTVALLRAAGVPAFFSGCITTTVDTVFRRDGEDTRSKIARVDALQPGEGDVLLQTQKGMLQMPFAQKLETARSWVNGYHTDYKQISTSRLHCFLPARSVGCEVEFEPKNRSDVRFGGLIGTSQADFDAIRNGILDKLAEVIPLIASGAGKEEVYARWAEVCAPAMAEADRFLARRPQVVLEDDVVARLAAAAAPATVQPDGEVTDVVLDHGQGSAGHLAKLLRSIADHADGNVRVWMAEDGVPAEVREAAEALQPQLQVVWLAEDAFAADELAGSYPYLKRRELLLALMPEIMAGSKRAVYLNGAALVRADLAGLAGLSLQGKALAARDEHRMRRQSGFGLLRLISERHHHDDAKALEMIAVTHAAHAFDFRVFDASVLVMDLEAAREAGLGRKVATLLLNYEMDFGEALNAVVGPERAVLPDEWNHSALIGTDEDPKIMNWRDTQKPWSDGYGPFVGYWRSM
;
A
#
# COMPACT_ATOMS: atom_id res chain seq x y z
N MET A 1 -48.50 -44.66 -24.06
CA MET A 1 -49.66 -43.93 -24.61
C MET A 1 -49.50 -42.48 -24.17
N ALA A 2 -49.12 -41.63 -25.11
CA ALA A 2 -49.96 -40.57 -25.67
C ALA A 2 -49.92 -39.32 -24.75
N ASN A 3 -49.14 -38.30 -25.13
CA ASN A 3 -49.50 -37.20 -26.04
C ASN A 3 -50.42 -36.18 -25.35
N VAL A 4 -49.95 -34.91 -25.27
CA VAL A 4 -50.51 -33.75 -26.03
C VAL A 4 -51.69 -33.16 -25.25
N ALA A 5 -51.94 -31.88 -25.07
CA ALA A 5 -51.64 -30.58 -25.66
C ALA A 5 -52.18 -29.56 -24.62
N GLY A 6 -51.99 -28.25 -24.67
CA GLY A 6 -51.57 -27.38 -25.75
C GLY A 6 -52.08 -25.98 -25.42
N LYS A 7 -51.25 -24.99 -25.74
CA LYS A 7 -51.68 -23.61 -25.94
C LYS A 7 -52.36 -23.49 -27.31
N PRO A 8 -53.40 -22.66 -27.47
CA PRO A 8 -53.86 -22.22 -28.79
C PRO A 8 -53.07 -20.99 -29.31
N GLN A 9 -52.84 -21.01 -30.62
CA GLN A 9 -52.36 -19.96 -31.55
C GLN A 9 -53.36 -18.76 -31.62
N ALA A 10 -53.18 -17.63 -32.32
CA ALA A 10 -52.44 -17.20 -33.54
C ALA A 10 -52.50 -15.62 -33.59
N PRO A 11 -52.07 -14.86 -34.63
CA PRO A 11 -51.66 -15.22 -35.99
C PRO A 11 -50.45 -14.48 -36.62
N GLU A 12 -50.15 -14.93 -37.83
CA GLU A 12 -49.08 -14.71 -38.81
C GLU A 12 -49.15 -13.37 -39.62
N VAL A 13 -48.04 -12.66 -39.92
CA VAL A 13 -47.19 -12.63 -41.17
C VAL A 13 -47.83 -11.78 -42.30
N PRO A 14 -47.12 -10.88 -43.06
CA PRO A 14 -46.00 -11.30 -43.93
C PRO A 14 -44.80 -10.38 -44.17
N LEU A 15 -43.63 -11.01 -44.16
CA LEU A 15 -42.43 -10.64 -44.89
C LEU A 15 -42.53 -11.14 -46.34
N LYS A 16 -42.12 -10.31 -47.30
CA LYS A 16 -41.91 -10.68 -48.70
C LYS A 16 -40.41 -10.60 -49.01
N ALA A 17 -39.83 -11.73 -49.46
CA ALA A 17 -38.44 -11.86 -49.89
C ALA A 17 -38.20 -11.26 -51.30
N PRO A 18 -36.94 -10.94 -51.61
CA PRO A 18 -36.17 -11.70 -52.63
C PRO A 18 -34.73 -11.95 -52.13
N GLU A 19 -33.86 -12.83 -52.60
CA GLU A 19 -33.72 -13.90 -53.62
C GLU A 19 -32.46 -14.70 -53.19
N PRO A 20 -32.08 -15.84 -53.82
CA PRO A 20 -31.19 -16.84 -53.25
C PRO A 20 -29.73 -16.39 -53.11
N TRP A 21 -29.23 -16.60 -51.90
CA TRP A 21 -27.85 -16.55 -51.45
C TRP A 21 -26.92 -17.33 -52.40
N ALA A 22 -25.98 -16.59 -53.00
CA ALA A 22 -24.74 -17.16 -53.50
C ALA A 22 -24.06 -17.95 -52.36
N ARG A 23 -23.50 -19.11 -52.70
CA ARG A 23 -22.75 -19.97 -51.76
C ARG A 23 -21.77 -19.13 -50.92
N PRO A 24 -21.61 -19.43 -49.62
CA PRO A 24 -20.64 -18.73 -48.80
C PRO A 24 -19.26 -18.90 -49.42
N GLN A 25 -18.61 -17.77 -49.77
CA GLN A 25 -17.16 -17.78 -49.84
C GLN A 25 -16.68 -18.21 -48.46
N GLN A 26 -15.88 -19.27 -48.44
CA GLN A 26 -15.19 -19.74 -47.25
C GLN A 26 -14.60 -18.54 -46.51
N PRO A 27 -14.69 -18.48 -45.17
CA PRO A 27 -13.89 -17.51 -44.42
C PRO A 27 -12.45 -17.69 -44.87
N ALA A 28 -11.79 -16.59 -45.25
CA ALA A 28 -10.35 -16.60 -45.43
C ALA A 28 -9.76 -17.27 -44.19
N THR A 29 -9.16 -18.44 -44.41
CA THR A 29 -8.44 -19.22 -43.41
C THR A 29 -7.63 -18.24 -42.57
N GLU A 30 -7.79 -18.26 -41.24
CA GLU A 30 -6.81 -17.66 -40.33
C GLU A 30 -5.45 -18.12 -40.84
N ALA A 31 -4.68 -17.19 -41.42
CA ALA A 31 -3.34 -17.51 -41.86
C ALA A 31 -2.62 -18.02 -40.60
N ALA A 32 -2.22 -19.29 -40.62
CA ALA A 32 -1.40 -19.85 -39.57
C ALA A 32 -0.26 -18.87 -39.34
N LYS A 33 -0.09 -18.41 -38.08
CA LYS A 33 1.06 -17.56 -37.75
C LYS A 33 2.29 -18.25 -38.33
N PRO A 34 3.11 -17.57 -39.15
CA PRO A 34 4.31 -18.18 -39.69
C PRO A 34 5.11 -18.76 -38.52
N SER A 35 5.73 -19.92 -38.73
CA SER A 35 6.70 -20.42 -37.75
C SER A 35 7.74 -19.33 -37.48
N LEU A 36 8.35 -19.32 -36.30
CA LEU A 36 9.39 -18.34 -35.97
C LEU A 36 10.46 -18.26 -37.08
N ILE A 37 10.79 -19.42 -37.65
CA ILE A 37 11.70 -19.58 -38.80
C ILE A 37 11.11 -18.95 -40.07
N GLY A 38 9.82 -19.14 -40.36
CA GLY A 38 9.15 -18.52 -41.51
C GLY A 38 9.06 -16.99 -41.40
N ALA A 39 8.91 -16.44 -40.20
CA ALA A 39 8.92 -15.00 -39.96
C ALA A 39 10.30 -14.39 -40.24
N VAL A 40 11.37 -15.02 -39.73
CA VAL A 40 12.76 -14.59 -39.98
C VAL A 40 13.15 -14.80 -41.45
N ALA A 41 12.77 -15.92 -42.06
CA ALA A 41 13.04 -16.20 -43.47
C ALA A 41 12.35 -15.22 -44.43
N GLY A 42 11.23 -14.62 -44.01
CA GLY A 42 10.56 -13.53 -44.71
C GLY A 42 11.17 -12.14 -44.47
N GLY A 43 12.29 -12.04 -43.75
CA GLY A 43 12.92 -10.77 -43.36
C GLY A 43 12.30 -10.08 -42.15
N GLY A 44 11.42 -10.76 -41.41
CA GLY A 44 10.78 -10.25 -40.19
C GLY A 44 11.73 -10.24 -38.98
N SER A 45 11.53 -9.28 -38.09
CA SER A 45 12.24 -9.20 -36.81
C SER A 45 11.55 -10.05 -35.74
N LEU A 46 12.34 -10.77 -34.92
CA LEU A 46 11.83 -11.49 -33.75
C LEU A 46 11.52 -10.59 -32.55
N VAL A 47 11.92 -9.32 -32.61
CA VAL A 47 11.79 -8.37 -31.49
C VAL A 47 10.34 -8.23 -30.99
N PRO A 48 9.31 -8.05 -31.85
CA PRO A 48 7.92 -7.96 -31.39
C PRO A 48 7.41 -9.22 -30.67
N ASP A 49 7.77 -10.40 -31.17
CA ASP A 49 7.40 -11.68 -30.56
C ASP A 49 8.08 -11.84 -29.19
N PHE A 50 9.31 -11.36 -29.05
CA PHE A 50 10.02 -11.36 -27.77
C PHE A 50 9.36 -10.46 -26.72
N PHE A 51 8.88 -9.27 -27.10
CA PHE A 51 8.10 -8.41 -26.19
C PHE A 51 6.78 -9.05 -25.77
N ALA A 52 6.12 -9.78 -26.67
CA ALA A 52 4.90 -10.52 -26.34
C ALA A 52 5.18 -11.68 -25.37
N ASP A 53 6.26 -12.43 -25.59
CA ASP A 53 6.70 -13.50 -24.70
C ASP A 53 7.13 -12.95 -23.34
N ALA A 54 7.93 -11.88 -23.29
CA ALA A 54 8.34 -11.22 -22.05
C ALA A 54 7.14 -10.83 -21.17
N ARG A 55 6.07 -10.26 -21.77
CA ARG A 55 4.83 -9.97 -21.02
C ARG A 55 4.17 -11.21 -20.45
N LYS A 56 4.17 -12.30 -21.22
CA LYS A 56 3.61 -13.58 -20.79
C LYS A 56 4.45 -14.17 -19.66
N THR A 57 5.78 -14.19 -19.79
CA THR A 57 6.70 -14.64 -18.73
C THR A 57 6.53 -13.83 -17.45
N ILE A 58 6.39 -12.50 -17.55
CA ILE A 58 6.10 -11.63 -16.40
C ILE A 58 4.80 -12.03 -15.69
N GLN A 59 3.78 -12.48 -16.44
CA GLN A 59 2.49 -12.93 -15.88
C GLN A 59 2.57 -14.34 -15.29
N ASP A 60 3.27 -15.26 -15.95
CA ASP A 60 3.25 -16.70 -15.64
C ASP A 60 4.34 -17.11 -14.62
N SER A 61 5.58 -16.67 -14.84
CA SER A 61 6.79 -17.15 -14.12
C SER A 61 7.48 -16.07 -13.30
N GLY A 62 7.18 -14.79 -13.56
CA GLY A 62 7.66 -13.64 -12.81
C GLY A 62 8.69 -12.80 -13.58
N ALA A 63 8.75 -11.51 -13.24
CA ALA A 63 9.58 -10.52 -13.94
C ALA A 63 11.10 -10.76 -13.83
N GLN A 64 11.55 -11.54 -12.85
CA GLN A 64 12.97 -11.84 -12.63
C GLN A 64 13.58 -12.59 -13.80
N THR A 65 12.82 -13.49 -14.43
CA THR A 65 13.28 -14.27 -15.59
C THR A 65 13.54 -13.37 -16.80
N VAL A 66 12.67 -12.37 -17.04
CA VAL A 66 12.87 -11.40 -18.12
C VAL A 66 14.09 -10.52 -17.85
N LEU A 67 14.29 -10.11 -16.60
CA LEU A 67 15.48 -9.36 -16.21
C LEU A 67 16.76 -10.18 -16.44
N ALA A 68 16.81 -11.45 -16.00
CA ALA A 68 17.94 -12.33 -16.22
C ALA A 68 18.20 -12.56 -17.72
N ALA A 69 17.15 -12.81 -18.51
CA ALA A 69 17.26 -12.97 -19.96
C ALA A 69 17.81 -11.71 -20.64
N SER A 70 17.45 -10.51 -20.16
CA SER A 70 17.97 -9.26 -20.71
C SER A 70 19.49 -9.12 -20.57
N TYR A 71 20.07 -9.60 -19.46
CA TYR A 71 21.53 -9.64 -19.28
C TYR A 71 22.18 -10.62 -20.25
N SER A 72 21.64 -11.84 -20.37
CA SER A 72 22.18 -12.82 -21.34
C SER A 72 22.06 -12.35 -22.79
N LEU A 73 21.01 -11.60 -23.14
CA LEU A 73 20.86 -10.99 -24.46
C LEU A 73 21.89 -9.89 -24.70
N ARG A 74 22.21 -9.10 -23.67
CA ARG A 74 23.29 -8.10 -23.73
C ARG A 74 24.63 -8.78 -24.00
N ASP A 75 24.95 -9.83 -23.25
CA ASP A 75 26.19 -10.62 -23.45
C ASP A 75 26.25 -11.25 -24.85
N ALA A 76 25.09 -11.60 -25.42
CA ALA A 76 24.95 -12.12 -26.78
C ALA A 76 24.96 -11.04 -27.88
N GLY A 77 25.14 -9.76 -27.53
CA GLY A 77 25.26 -8.64 -28.49
C GLY A 77 23.94 -8.07 -29.00
N ALA A 78 22.83 -8.23 -28.28
CA ALA A 78 21.57 -7.57 -28.61
C ALA A 78 21.67 -6.03 -28.50
N SER A 79 20.84 -5.29 -29.23
CA SER A 79 20.85 -3.81 -29.19
C SER A 79 20.49 -3.27 -27.80
N GLU A 80 21.16 -2.21 -27.38
CA GLU A 80 20.95 -1.54 -26.08
C GLU A 80 19.48 -1.15 -25.84
N ASP A 81 18.81 -0.48 -26.78
CA ASP A 81 17.41 -0.07 -26.64
C ASP A 81 16.47 -1.25 -26.36
N PHE A 82 16.69 -2.38 -27.02
CA PHE A 82 15.91 -3.61 -26.81
C PHE A 82 16.14 -4.18 -25.41
N VAL A 83 17.41 -4.28 -24.98
CA VAL A 83 17.77 -4.76 -23.64
C VAL A 83 17.17 -3.85 -22.56
N ARG A 84 17.33 -2.54 -22.70
CA ARG A 84 16.84 -1.55 -21.72
C ARG A 84 15.31 -1.55 -21.64
N ALA A 85 14.61 -1.71 -22.76
CA ALA A 85 13.16 -1.84 -22.74
C ALA A 85 12.70 -3.11 -21.98
N LEU A 86 13.36 -4.25 -22.17
CA LEU A 86 13.08 -5.48 -21.41
C LEU A 86 13.37 -5.31 -19.90
N GLN A 87 14.49 -4.67 -19.56
CA GLN A 87 14.84 -4.34 -18.18
C GLN A 87 13.79 -3.42 -17.56
N GLY A 88 13.37 -2.36 -18.26
CA GLY A 88 12.31 -1.44 -17.83
C GLY A 88 10.99 -2.15 -17.56
N MET A 89 10.57 -3.06 -18.45
CA MET A 89 9.35 -3.88 -18.25
C MET A 89 9.43 -4.77 -17.01
N ALA A 90 10.58 -5.40 -16.78
CA ALA A 90 10.78 -6.26 -15.61
C ALA A 90 10.81 -5.43 -14.32
N LEU A 91 11.61 -4.37 -14.29
CA LEU A 91 11.78 -3.49 -13.12
C LEU A 91 10.49 -2.75 -12.76
N LEU A 92 9.63 -2.44 -13.72
CA LEU A 92 8.31 -1.86 -13.44
C LEU A 92 7.48 -2.76 -12.50
N ARG A 93 7.66 -4.08 -12.59
CA ARG A 93 6.97 -5.05 -11.74
C ARG A 93 7.68 -5.32 -10.43
N ILE A 94 9.02 -5.27 -10.42
CA ILE A 94 9.84 -5.63 -9.26
C ILE A 94 10.05 -4.42 -8.33
N SER A 95 10.45 -3.29 -8.92
CA SER A 95 10.96 -2.11 -8.24
C SER A 95 10.08 -0.85 -8.43
N GLY A 96 9.18 -0.88 -9.42
CA GLY A 96 8.23 0.19 -9.68
C GLY A 96 8.69 1.21 -10.73
N PRO A 97 7.95 2.31 -10.90
CA PRO A 97 8.13 3.27 -11.99
C PRO A 97 9.51 3.92 -12.06
N GLU A 98 10.10 4.29 -10.91
CA GLU A 98 11.41 4.97 -10.86
C GLU A 98 12.52 4.11 -11.46
N ALA A 99 12.68 2.86 -10.99
CA ALA A 99 13.69 1.94 -11.49
C ALA A 99 13.46 1.55 -12.96
N ALA A 100 12.19 1.41 -13.37
CA ALA A 100 11.85 1.17 -14.77
C ALA A 100 12.23 2.36 -15.66
N TRP A 101 12.02 3.58 -15.17
CA TRP A 101 12.30 4.80 -15.92
C TRP A 101 13.80 4.99 -16.16
N ARG A 102 14.67 4.66 -15.19
CA ARG A 102 16.13 4.67 -15.39
C ARG A 102 16.59 3.85 -16.60
N GLN A 103 15.80 2.85 -17.01
CA GLN A 103 16.07 2.08 -18.22
C GLN A 103 15.32 2.63 -19.44
N PHE A 104 14.03 2.96 -19.29
CA PHE A 104 13.23 3.49 -20.41
C PHE A 104 13.68 4.87 -20.90
N GLU A 105 14.23 5.71 -20.03
CA GLU A 105 14.67 7.06 -20.41
C GLU A 105 15.85 7.04 -21.38
N LEU A 106 16.61 5.94 -21.37
CA LEU A 106 17.76 5.69 -22.24
C LEU A 106 17.37 5.04 -23.57
N VAL A 107 16.11 4.62 -23.76
CA VAL A 107 15.61 4.10 -25.02
C VAL A 107 15.36 5.28 -25.97
N GLY A 108 16.12 5.34 -27.07
CA GLY A 108 16.04 6.41 -28.07
C GLY A 108 15.16 6.06 -29.28
N ASP A 109 14.89 4.78 -29.52
CA ASP A 109 14.11 4.30 -30.67
C ASP A 109 12.62 4.22 -30.35
N ASP A 110 11.84 5.15 -30.92
CA ASP A 110 10.37 5.17 -30.81
C ASP A 110 9.71 3.87 -31.31
N ARG A 111 10.36 3.12 -32.21
CA ARG A 111 9.86 1.82 -32.67
C ARG A 111 9.90 0.78 -31.55
N ILE A 112 10.87 0.86 -30.64
CA ILE A 112 10.95 0.01 -29.44
C ILE A 112 9.89 0.43 -28.43
N ILE A 113 9.74 1.74 -28.19
CA ILE A 113 8.69 2.29 -27.30
C ILE A 113 7.30 1.83 -27.77
N ASN A 114 7.06 1.83 -29.08
CA ASN A 114 5.81 1.37 -29.70
C ASN A 114 5.50 -0.13 -29.44
N LEU A 115 6.52 -0.95 -29.12
CA LEU A 115 6.33 -2.37 -28.76
C LEU A 115 6.02 -2.55 -27.26
N CYS A 116 6.35 -1.57 -26.42
CA CYS A 116 6.12 -1.55 -24.97
C CYS A 116 5.36 -0.31 -24.43
N PRO A 117 4.26 0.14 -25.08
CA PRO A 117 3.65 1.43 -24.73
C PRO A 117 2.99 1.42 -23.35
N ASP A 118 2.35 0.32 -22.93
CA ASP A 118 1.73 0.23 -21.60
C ASP A 118 2.78 0.38 -20.49
N GLU A 119 3.91 -0.30 -20.64
CA GLU A 119 4.99 -0.32 -19.67
C GLU A 119 5.80 0.99 -19.68
N TYR A 120 6.13 1.51 -20.86
CA TYR A 120 6.83 2.78 -21.01
C TYR A 120 6.04 3.92 -20.37
N PHE A 121 4.77 4.11 -20.74
CA PHE A 121 3.95 5.19 -20.20
C PHE A 121 3.56 4.99 -18.73
N ALA A 122 3.61 3.76 -18.19
CA ALA A 122 3.48 3.55 -16.75
C ALA A 122 4.64 4.17 -15.97
N ALA A 123 5.86 4.02 -16.47
CA ALA A 123 7.06 4.61 -15.88
C ALA A 123 7.14 6.11 -16.17
N ALA A 124 7.06 6.49 -17.45
CA ALA A 124 7.27 7.84 -17.94
C ALA A 124 6.32 8.85 -17.29
N PHE A 125 5.00 8.63 -17.29
CA PHE A 125 4.06 9.57 -16.68
C PHE A 125 4.28 9.77 -15.17
N THR A 126 4.92 8.81 -14.50
CA THR A 126 5.21 8.93 -13.07
C THR A 126 6.49 9.71 -12.81
N GLN A 127 7.48 9.63 -13.69
CA GLN A 127 8.84 10.13 -13.46
C GLN A 127 9.19 11.37 -14.29
N ASP A 128 8.66 11.47 -15.51
CA ASP A 128 8.89 12.55 -16.46
C ASP A 128 7.62 12.77 -17.32
N PRO A 129 6.57 13.40 -16.73
CA PRO A 129 5.28 13.57 -17.39
C PRO A 129 5.38 14.41 -18.66
N ASP A 130 6.26 15.42 -18.70
CA ASP A 130 6.42 16.30 -19.86
C ASP A 130 7.00 15.54 -21.06
N ARG A 131 8.05 14.73 -20.84
CA ARG A 131 8.58 13.86 -21.89
C ARG A 131 7.55 12.81 -22.31
N ALA A 132 6.82 12.22 -21.35
CA ALA A 132 5.78 11.26 -21.65
C ALA A 132 4.69 11.86 -22.56
N ALA A 133 4.21 13.07 -22.26
CA ALA A 133 3.21 13.78 -23.05
C ALA A 133 3.70 14.06 -24.48
N LYS A 134 4.95 14.52 -24.61
CA LYS A 134 5.58 14.78 -25.92
C LYS A 134 5.72 13.52 -26.76
N VAL A 135 6.24 12.44 -26.18
CA VAL A 135 6.40 11.15 -26.88
C VAL A 135 5.05 10.57 -27.26
N LEU A 136 4.06 10.61 -26.36
CA LEU A 136 2.71 10.13 -26.64
C LEU A 136 2.09 10.90 -27.81
N THR A 137 2.20 12.22 -27.81
CA THR A 137 1.67 13.07 -28.89
C THR A 137 2.29 12.71 -30.25
N GLY A 138 3.61 12.51 -30.31
CA GLY A 138 4.31 12.06 -31.52
C GLY A 138 3.81 10.70 -32.01
N LEU A 139 3.77 9.69 -31.12
CA LEU A 139 3.27 8.35 -31.45
C LEU A 139 1.81 8.34 -31.92
N LEU A 140 0.96 9.22 -31.35
CA LEU A 140 -0.42 9.37 -31.79
C LEU A 140 -0.50 9.98 -33.19
N ALA A 141 0.29 11.01 -33.48
CA ALA A 141 0.35 11.66 -34.79
C ALA A 141 0.83 10.70 -35.89
N ASP A 142 1.79 9.82 -35.57
CA ASP A 142 2.31 8.81 -36.49
C ASP A 142 1.39 7.58 -36.65
N GLY A 143 0.25 7.54 -35.94
CA GLY A 143 -0.67 6.41 -36.00
C GLY A 143 -0.15 5.14 -35.32
N ALA A 144 0.87 5.24 -34.46
CA ALA A 144 1.49 4.09 -33.79
C ALA A 144 0.47 3.28 -32.96
N HIS A 145 -0.50 3.98 -32.34
CA HIS A 145 -1.60 3.41 -31.56
C HIS A 145 -2.51 2.46 -32.35
N LEU A 146 -2.52 2.53 -33.69
CA LEU A 146 -3.29 1.63 -34.55
C LEU A 146 -2.79 0.17 -34.44
N ALA A 147 -1.53 -0.03 -34.08
CA ALA A 147 -0.93 -1.35 -33.87
C ALA A 147 -1.07 -1.85 -32.42
N TRP A 148 -1.55 -1.02 -31.50
CA TRP A 148 -1.62 -1.37 -30.08
C TRP A 148 -2.77 -2.33 -29.78
N SER A 149 -2.59 -3.13 -28.74
CA SER A 149 -3.69 -3.94 -28.20
C SER A 149 -4.75 -3.04 -27.54
N ALA A 150 -5.99 -3.53 -27.45
CA ALA A 150 -7.07 -2.83 -26.77
C ALA A 150 -6.74 -2.49 -25.30
N GLN A 151 -5.98 -3.36 -24.62
CA GLN A 151 -5.51 -3.13 -23.25
C GLN A 151 -4.47 -2.02 -23.18
N ALA A 152 -3.52 -1.98 -24.12
CA ALA A 152 -2.52 -0.92 -24.18
C ALA A 152 -3.18 0.45 -24.43
N VAL A 153 -4.07 0.55 -25.43
CA VAL A 153 -4.83 1.78 -25.72
C VAL A 153 -5.58 2.26 -24.47
N LEU A 154 -6.35 1.39 -23.82
CA LEU A 154 -7.11 1.76 -22.61
C LEU A 154 -6.19 2.23 -21.47
N ARG A 155 -5.10 1.51 -21.20
CA ARG A 155 -4.21 1.84 -20.07
C ARG A 155 -3.42 3.12 -20.33
N VAL A 156 -2.97 3.37 -21.55
CA VAL A 156 -2.32 4.64 -21.91
C VAL A 156 -3.33 5.79 -21.83
N ALA A 157 -4.56 5.62 -22.33
CA ALA A 157 -5.61 6.64 -22.23
C ALA A 157 -5.91 7.04 -20.78
N ARG A 158 -5.96 6.04 -19.88
CA ARG A 158 -6.15 6.25 -18.44
C ARG A 158 -5.03 7.04 -17.79
N ARG A 159 -3.77 6.75 -18.15
CA ARG A 159 -2.61 7.47 -17.60
C ARG A 159 -2.51 8.89 -18.13
N ALA A 160 -2.78 9.07 -19.42
CA ALA A 160 -2.89 10.40 -20.02
C ALA A 160 -3.98 11.21 -19.29
N PHE A 161 -5.17 10.64 -19.10
CA PHE A 161 -6.23 11.29 -18.32
C PHE A 161 -5.80 11.63 -16.88
N ALA A 162 -5.11 10.71 -16.20
CA ALA A 162 -4.62 10.92 -14.84
C ALA A 162 -3.54 12.02 -14.72
N ARG A 163 -2.96 12.46 -15.84
CA ARG A 163 -1.93 13.50 -15.90
C ARG A 163 -2.42 14.76 -16.60
N ASP A 164 -3.75 14.89 -16.75
CA ASP A 164 -4.40 16.02 -17.42
C ASP A 164 -4.02 16.16 -18.91
N GLU A 165 -3.51 15.10 -19.54
CA GLU A 165 -3.24 15.02 -20.99
C GLU A 165 -4.53 14.65 -21.74
N LEU A 166 -5.56 15.50 -21.60
CA LEU A 166 -6.93 15.19 -21.99
C LEU A 166 -7.09 14.98 -23.51
N ASP A 167 -6.31 15.66 -24.34
CA ASP A 167 -6.41 15.53 -25.79
C ASP A 167 -5.86 14.18 -26.28
N ALA A 168 -4.70 13.75 -25.75
CA ALA A 168 -4.16 12.43 -26.02
C ALA A 168 -5.12 11.33 -25.51
N ALA A 169 -5.70 11.52 -24.32
CA ALA A 169 -6.70 10.61 -23.78
C ALA A 169 -7.96 10.54 -24.68
N ARG A 170 -8.45 11.68 -25.19
CA ARG A 170 -9.60 11.76 -26.11
C ARG A 170 -9.35 11.01 -27.40
N VAL A 171 -8.18 11.16 -28.02
CA VAL A 171 -7.80 10.43 -29.23
C VAL A 171 -7.90 8.92 -29.00
N LEU A 172 -7.31 8.43 -27.92
CA LEU A 172 -7.29 7.00 -27.59
C LEU A 172 -8.69 6.45 -27.22
N VAL A 173 -9.50 7.22 -26.47
CA VAL A 173 -10.88 6.83 -26.13
C VAL A 173 -11.75 6.78 -27.39
N SER A 174 -11.65 7.79 -28.25
CA SER A 174 -12.39 7.85 -29.51
C SER A 174 -12.00 6.71 -30.45
N PHE A 175 -10.71 6.40 -30.55
CA PHE A 175 -10.21 5.24 -31.30
C PHE A 175 -10.77 3.92 -30.76
N GLY A 176 -10.79 3.77 -29.43
CA GLY A 176 -11.32 2.58 -28.76
C GLY A 176 -12.82 2.35 -28.99
N LEU A 177 -13.62 3.41 -28.91
CA LEU A 177 -15.08 3.36 -29.10
C LEU A 177 -15.51 3.33 -30.57
N GLY A 178 -14.75 3.97 -31.46
CA GLY A 178 -15.04 4.11 -32.89
C GLY A 178 -14.79 2.87 -33.76
N GLY A 179 -14.52 1.72 -33.15
CA GLY A 179 -14.30 0.46 -33.88
C GLY A 179 -12.88 0.27 -34.44
N GLY A 180 -11.92 1.11 -34.04
CA GLY A 180 -10.51 0.99 -34.45
C GLY A 180 -9.79 -0.26 -33.93
N LEU A 181 -10.37 -0.96 -32.96
CA LEU A 181 -9.82 -2.15 -32.33
C LEU A 181 -10.46 -3.43 -32.89
N LYS A 182 -9.65 -4.36 -33.39
CA LYS A 182 -10.10 -5.63 -34.02
C LYS A 182 -10.97 -6.51 -33.12
N LYS A 183 -10.73 -6.49 -31.80
CA LYS A 183 -11.52 -7.23 -30.79
C LYS A 183 -11.61 -6.39 -29.51
N LEU A 184 -12.82 -5.99 -29.13
CA LEU A 184 -13.09 -5.24 -27.91
C LEU A 184 -14.08 -6.02 -27.04
N SER A 185 -13.68 -6.38 -25.81
CA SER A 185 -14.58 -7.03 -24.87
C SER A 185 -15.64 -6.03 -24.36
N ALA A 186 -16.81 -6.53 -23.95
CA ALA A 186 -17.86 -5.69 -23.34
C ALA A 186 -17.32 -4.94 -22.10
N HIS A 187 -16.46 -5.58 -21.31
CA HIS A 187 -15.81 -4.95 -20.17
C HIS A 187 -14.92 -3.77 -20.62
N THR A 188 -14.00 -3.99 -21.58
CA THR A 188 -13.09 -2.94 -22.06
C THR A 188 -13.86 -1.78 -22.70
N ARG A 189 -14.94 -2.06 -23.44
CA ARG A 189 -15.84 -1.03 -23.97
C ARG A 189 -16.45 -0.18 -22.84
N GLY A 190 -17.02 -0.82 -21.82
CA GLY A 190 -17.59 -0.13 -20.67
C GLY A 190 -16.57 0.70 -19.88
N GLU A 191 -15.29 0.32 -19.88
CA GLU A 191 -14.24 1.15 -19.28
C GLU A 191 -13.91 2.40 -20.12
N PHE A 192 -13.96 2.33 -21.45
CA PHE A 192 -13.82 3.52 -22.31
C PHE A 192 -15.02 4.45 -22.17
N GLU A 193 -16.24 3.90 -22.21
CA GLU A 193 -17.48 4.66 -21.98
C GLU A 193 -17.46 5.32 -20.60
N ARG A 194 -16.99 4.62 -19.56
CA ARG A 194 -16.82 5.23 -18.24
C ARG A 194 -15.85 6.40 -18.29
N LEU A 195 -14.65 6.22 -18.85
CA LEU A 195 -13.66 7.30 -18.93
C LEU A 195 -14.22 8.51 -19.70
N GLN A 196 -15.03 8.28 -20.74
CA GLN A 196 -15.73 9.33 -21.48
C GLN A 196 -16.60 10.23 -20.58
N THR A 197 -17.29 9.65 -19.60
CA THR A 197 -18.16 10.42 -18.68
C THR A 197 -17.41 11.37 -17.74
N TRP A 198 -16.09 11.23 -17.60
CA TRP A 198 -15.24 12.03 -16.72
C TRP A 198 -14.41 13.09 -17.44
N PHE A 199 -14.53 13.25 -18.75
CA PHE A 199 -13.99 14.44 -19.42
C PHE A 199 -14.76 15.70 -18.98
N PRO A 200 -14.20 16.92 -19.15
CA PRO A 200 -14.87 18.17 -18.78
C PRO A 200 -16.31 18.30 -19.29
N GLU A 201 -16.57 17.79 -20.50
CA GLU A 201 -17.87 17.74 -21.16
C GLU A 201 -18.77 16.56 -20.74
N GLY A 202 -18.23 15.65 -19.93
CA GLY A 202 -18.88 14.41 -19.51
C GLY A 202 -19.90 14.61 -18.39
N GLU A 203 -20.91 13.74 -18.36
CA GLU A 203 -22.02 13.78 -17.39
C GLU A 203 -21.55 13.86 -15.92
N ARG A 204 -20.44 13.21 -15.55
CA ARG A 204 -19.93 13.19 -14.16
C ARG A 204 -19.27 14.48 -13.71
N ARG A 205 -18.99 15.40 -14.64
CA ARG A 205 -18.36 16.70 -14.35
C ARG A 205 -19.31 17.87 -14.59
N GLN A 206 -20.59 17.60 -14.86
CA GLN A 206 -21.57 18.66 -15.00
C GLN A 206 -21.72 19.46 -13.69
N PRO A 207 -21.94 20.79 -13.77
CA PRO A 207 -22.14 21.63 -12.60
C PRO A 207 -23.29 21.13 -11.73
N ILE A 208 -23.07 21.11 -10.42
CA ILE A 208 -24.13 20.79 -9.46
C ILE A 208 -25.09 21.99 -9.38
N THR A 209 -26.38 21.75 -9.63
CA THR A 209 -27.39 22.80 -9.43
C THR A 209 -27.63 23.00 -7.93
N VAL A 210 -27.38 24.22 -7.45
CA VAL A 210 -27.53 24.56 -6.03
C VAL A 210 -28.77 25.43 -5.83
N PRO A 211 -29.77 24.97 -5.08
CA PRO A 211 -30.89 25.83 -4.67
C PRO A 211 -30.43 26.88 -3.64
N ALA A 212 -31.19 27.96 -3.50
CA ALA A 212 -30.94 28.95 -2.45
C ALA A 212 -31.08 28.29 -1.06
N ALA A 213 -30.05 28.40 -0.24
CA ALA A 213 -29.97 27.82 1.10
C ALA A 213 -29.02 28.64 1.98
N ASP A 214 -29.13 28.49 3.30
CA ASP A 214 -28.24 29.11 4.28
C ASP A 214 -26.86 28.44 4.31
N ALA A 215 -26.80 27.14 3.98
CA ALA A 215 -25.56 26.37 3.91
C ALA A 215 -25.61 25.24 2.87
N ASN A 216 -24.44 24.91 2.31
CA ASN A 216 -24.23 23.75 1.45
C ASN A 216 -23.63 22.59 2.25
N PHE A 217 -24.20 21.40 2.11
CA PHE A 217 -23.72 20.19 2.78
C PHE A 217 -23.57 19.03 1.79
N GLY A 218 -22.34 18.57 1.60
CA GLY A 218 -22.02 17.45 0.73
C GLY A 218 -22.25 16.11 1.42
N VAL A 219 -23.05 15.25 0.78
CA VAL A 219 -23.29 13.86 1.17
C VAL A 219 -22.37 12.97 0.37
N LEU A 220 -21.47 12.26 1.05
CA LEU A 220 -20.40 11.51 0.38
C LEU A 220 -20.96 10.35 -0.45
N SER A 221 -20.46 10.23 -1.67
CA SER A 221 -20.56 9.04 -2.50
C SER A 221 -19.17 8.58 -2.95
N TYR A 222 -19.07 7.32 -3.39
CA TYR A 222 -17.77 6.63 -3.54
C TYR A 222 -17.45 6.40 -5.01
N GLN A 223 -17.37 7.49 -5.77
CA GLN A 223 -17.14 7.49 -7.21
C GLN A 223 -15.83 8.20 -7.56
N GLN A 224 -15.08 7.63 -8.50
CA GLN A 224 -13.94 8.24 -9.19
C GLN A 224 -13.81 7.60 -10.60
N PRO A 225 -12.96 8.10 -11.51
CA PRO A 225 -12.88 7.62 -12.90
C PRO A 225 -12.67 6.11 -13.08
N ASP A 226 -12.09 5.43 -12.10
CA ASP A 226 -11.64 4.04 -12.22
C ASP A 226 -12.16 3.08 -11.13
N ALA A 227 -12.65 3.59 -10.01
CA ALA A 227 -13.09 2.77 -8.88
C ALA A 227 -14.39 3.29 -8.27
N TRP A 228 -15.41 2.43 -8.23
CA TRP A 228 -16.70 2.71 -7.59
C TRP A 228 -16.97 1.68 -6.50
N SER A 229 -17.52 2.12 -5.36
CA SER A 229 -17.83 1.17 -4.29
C SER A 229 -19.03 0.28 -4.63
N ARG A 230 -18.82 -1.02 -4.39
CA ARG A 230 -19.85 -2.09 -4.39
C ARG A 230 -20.17 -2.59 -2.98
N ASN A 231 -19.59 -1.96 -1.97
CA ASN A 231 -19.69 -2.38 -0.59
C ASN A 231 -20.79 -1.55 0.09
N VAL A 232 -21.85 -2.22 0.53
CA VAL A 232 -22.94 -1.57 1.27
C VAL A 232 -22.41 -0.84 2.51
N GLY A 233 -21.34 -1.36 3.14
CA GLY A 233 -20.70 -0.78 4.32
C GLY A 233 -20.15 0.64 4.15
N ASP A 234 -19.82 1.06 2.92
CA ASP A 234 -19.43 2.44 2.65
C ASP A 234 -20.66 3.37 2.73
N TYR A 235 -21.76 2.98 2.11
CA TYR A 235 -23.02 3.74 2.17
C TYR A 235 -23.68 3.68 3.57
N ILE A 236 -23.39 2.67 4.40
CA ILE A 236 -23.77 2.66 5.83
C ILE A 236 -23.05 3.77 6.61
N GLN A 237 -21.78 4.06 6.31
CA GLN A 237 -21.09 5.21 6.91
C GLN A 237 -21.74 6.53 6.49
N THR A 238 -22.13 6.63 5.20
CA THR A 238 -22.87 7.80 4.70
C THR A 238 -24.22 7.94 5.41
N LEU A 239 -24.97 6.85 5.58
CA LEU A 239 -26.22 6.85 6.36
C LEU A 239 -26.00 7.32 7.80
N ALA A 240 -24.96 6.84 8.48
CA ALA A 240 -24.63 7.28 9.83
C ALA A 240 -24.34 8.78 9.88
N SER A 241 -23.62 9.31 8.88
CA SER A 241 -23.36 10.76 8.77
C SER A 241 -24.63 11.58 8.61
N LEU A 242 -25.62 11.09 7.85
CA LEU A 242 -26.91 11.75 7.66
C LEU A 242 -27.71 11.80 8.97
N GLY A 243 -27.56 10.79 9.84
CA GLY A 243 -28.13 10.78 11.19
C GLY A 243 -27.76 12.01 12.03
N HIS A 244 -26.56 12.57 11.81
CA HIS A 244 -26.11 13.78 12.47
C HIS A 244 -26.80 15.05 11.94
N LEU A 245 -27.26 15.07 10.69
CA LEU A 245 -28.06 16.17 10.14
C LEU A 245 -29.52 16.06 10.56
N VAL A 246 -30.15 14.91 10.31
CA VAL A 246 -31.61 14.76 10.42
C VAL A 246 -32.11 14.82 11.87
N ARG A 247 -31.22 14.65 12.85
CA ARG A 247 -31.56 14.83 14.28
C ARG A 247 -31.81 16.28 14.67
N HIS A 248 -31.40 17.26 13.87
CA HIS A 248 -31.73 18.67 14.11
C HIS A 248 -33.12 18.99 13.53
N ALA A 249 -34.10 19.15 14.43
CA ALA A 249 -35.51 19.18 14.05
C ALA A 249 -35.91 20.39 13.19
N ASN A 250 -35.20 21.52 13.35
CA ASN A 250 -35.54 22.79 12.72
C ASN A 250 -34.84 23.02 11.37
N LEU A 251 -34.10 22.03 10.85
CA LEU A 251 -33.48 22.15 9.52
C LEU A 251 -34.48 21.83 8.40
N GLU A 252 -34.43 22.59 7.32
CA GLU A 252 -35.09 22.28 6.06
C GLU A 252 -34.04 21.80 5.04
N PHE A 253 -34.35 20.76 4.27
CA PHE A 253 -33.42 20.23 3.26
C PHE A 253 -33.93 20.51 1.86
N VAL A 254 -33.07 21.10 1.02
CA VAL A 254 -33.34 21.40 -0.39
C VAL A 254 -32.26 20.80 -1.29
N GLY A 255 -32.57 20.49 -2.54
CA GLY A 255 -31.62 19.88 -3.47
C GLY A 255 -32.29 18.84 -4.36
N ASP A 256 -31.58 17.76 -4.65
CA ASP A 256 -32.11 16.62 -5.40
C ASP A 256 -33.37 16.04 -4.72
N PRO A 257 -34.50 15.87 -5.43
CA PRO A 257 -35.75 15.37 -4.85
C PRO A 257 -35.66 13.97 -4.25
N GLU A 258 -34.87 13.06 -4.83
CA GLU A 258 -34.72 11.71 -4.31
C GLU A 258 -33.90 11.71 -3.01
N LEU A 259 -32.82 12.49 -2.96
CA LEU A 259 -31.99 12.63 -1.77
C LEU A 259 -32.74 13.33 -0.64
N THR A 260 -33.39 14.47 -0.90
CA THR A 260 -34.19 15.20 0.10
C THR A 260 -35.38 14.38 0.60
N GLY A 261 -36.05 13.63 -0.29
CA GLY A 261 -37.08 12.66 0.08
C GLY A 261 -36.54 11.62 1.06
N PHE A 262 -35.40 11.02 0.74
CA PHE A 262 -34.72 10.05 1.62
C PHE A 262 -34.36 10.64 3.00
N LEU A 263 -33.84 11.87 3.06
CA LEU A 263 -33.53 12.54 4.34
C LEU A 263 -34.78 12.74 5.21
N ASN A 264 -35.90 13.12 4.61
CA ASN A 264 -37.17 13.30 5.31
C ASN A 264 -37.74 11.97 5.83
N GLU A 265 -37.56 10.88 5.07
CA GLU A 265 -37.95 9.54 5.51
C GLU A 265 -37.15 9.09 6.74
N ILE A 266 -35.82 9.18 6.71
CA ILE A 266 -34.98 8.78 7.86
C ILE A 266 -35.15 9.71 9.07
N ARG A 267 -35.49 11.00 8.85
CA ARG A 267 -35.84 11.93 9.93
C ARG A 267 -37.01 11.43 10.78
N SER A 268 -38.01 10.81 10.15
CA SER A 268 -39.17 10.25 10.87
C SER A 268 -38.78 9.13 11.85
N GLN A 269 -37.62 8.51 11.64
CA GLN A 269 -37.08 7.41 12.44
C GLN A 269 -36.07 7.88 13.50
N VAL A 270 -35.86 9.19 13.64
CA VAL A 270 -34.98 9.72 14.68
C VAL A 270 -35.60 9.50 16.06
N LYS A 271 -34.82 8.86 16.93
CA LYS A 271 -35.16 8.61 18.33
C LYS A 271 -35.39 9.91 19.09
N ASP A 272 -36.39 9.94 19.96
CA ASP A 272 -36.78 11.17 20.67
C ASP A 272 -35.63 11.73 21.52
N GLU A 273 -34.88 10.87 22.20
CA GLU A 273 -33.70 11.23 23.01
C GLU A 273 -32.48 11.68 22.18
N ARG A 274 -32.51 11.50 20.86
CA ARG A 274 -31.44 11.94 19.94
C ARG A 274 -31.77 13.26 19.24
N ARG A 275 -33.03 13.71 19.29
CA ARG A 275 -33.47 14.96 18.65
C ARG A 275 -32.80 16.17 19.29
N ILE A 276 -32.40 17.12 18.45
CA ILE A 276 -31.82 18.40 18.84
C ILE A 276 -32.74 19.51 18.34
N ILE A 277 -33.14 20.40 19.25
CA ILE A 277 -33.81 21.65 18.91
C ILE A 277 -32.72 22.71 18.71
N GLY A 278 -32.32 22.90 17.45
CA GLY A 278 -31.30 23.88 17.04
C GLY A 278 -31.89 25.09 16.32
N PRO A 279 -31.05 25.93 15.68
CA PRO A 279 -31.53 27.03 14.85
C PRO A 279 -32.37 26.50 13.68
N ALA A 280 -33.31 27.34 13.22
CA ALA A 280 -34.01 27.10 11.96
C ALA A 280 -33.12 27.57 10.80
N ALA A 281 -32.89 26.69 9.82
CA ALA A 281 -32.06 26.98 8.66
C ALA A 281 -32.38 26.03 7.50
N THR A 282 -32.14 26.49 6.28
CA THR A 282 -32.26 25.74 5.04
C THR A 282 -30.89 25.25 4.60
N VAL A 283 -30.74 23.94 4.40
CA VAL A 283 -29.49 23.30 4.00
C VAL A 283 -29.64 22.65 2.63
N ALA A 284 -28.82 23.08 1.67
CA ALA A 284 -28.71 22.44 0.37
C ALA A 284 -27.87 21.16 0.51
N VAL A 285 -28.46 20.01 0.20
CA VAL A 285 -27.78 18.71 0.26
C VAL A 285 -27.36 18.25 -1.13
N LEU A 286 -26.07 17.94 -1.30
CA LEU A 286 -25.45 17.72 -2.61
C LEU A 286 -24.69 16.38 -2.64
N GLU A 287 -24.83 15.57 -3.70
CA GLU A 287 -23.97 14.39 -3.86
C GLU A 287 -22.52 14.85 -4.10
N THR A 288 -21.59 14.42 -3.24
CA THR A 288 -20.17 14.77 -3.35
C THR A 288 -19.32 13.52 -3.52
N TYR A 289 -18.58 13.45 -4.62
CA TYR A 289 -17.70 12.30 -4.90
C TYR A 289 -16.48 12.35 -3.98
N ARG A 290 -16.40 11.48 -2.97
CA ARG A 290 -15.32 11.53 -1.99
C ARG A 290 -13.93 11.50 -2.64
N ASP A 291 -13.66 10.48 -3.46
CA ASP A 291 -12.37 10.32 -4.17
C ASP A 291 -12.40 10.94 -5.58
N GLY A 292 -13.53 11.51 -6.01
CA GLY A 292 -13.69 12.18 -7.30
C GLY A 292 -13.83 13.70 -7.18
N SER A 293 -13.83 14.25 -5.97
CA SER A 293 -14.20 15.64 -5.72
C SER A 293 -13.34 16.66 -6.47
N PRO A 294 -12.02 16.48 -6.67
CA PRO A 294 -11.24 17.44 -7.46
C PRO A 294 -11.69 17.56 -8.93
N LEU A 295 -12.45 16.57 -9.43
CA LEU A 295 -12.99 16.56 -10.80
C LEU A 295 -14.44 17.05 -10.87
N GLN A 296 -15.09 17.25 -9.72
CA GLN A 296 -16.47 17.72 -9.63
C GLN A 296 -16.51 19.24 -9.48
N ASP A 297 -17.45 19.90 -10.14
CA ASP A 297 -17.69 21.33 -9.95
C ASP A 297 -18.47 21.54 -8.63
N ILE A 298 -17.71 21.67 -7.54
CA ILE A 298 -18.26 21.78 -6.17
C ILE A 298 -18.55 23.25 -5.85
N PRO A 299 -19.78 23.58 -5.40
CA PRO A 299 -20.13 24.93 -4.96
C PRO A 299 -19.26 25.42 -3.81
N GLU A 300 -18.98 26.73 -3.78
CA GLU A 300 -18.30 27.37 -2.65
C GLU A 300 -19.02 27.08 -1.32
N ASN A 301 -18.24 27.11 -0.24
CA ASN A 301 -18.74 26.93 1.14
C ASN A 301 -19.44 25.57 1.37
N THR A 302 -19.06 24.52 0.64
CA THR A 302 -19.65 23.19 0.81
C THR A 302 -19.01 22.46 1.98
N TRP A 303 -19.76 22.23 3.05
CA TRP A 303 -19.32 21.48 4.22
C TRP A 303 -19.51 19.98 4.02
N ILE A 304 -18.58 19.16 4.52
CA ILE A 304 -18.75 17.71 4.55
C ILE A 304 -18.33 17.16 5.92
N LEU A 305 -18.93 16.04 6.34
CA LEU A 305 -18.28 15.16 7.30
C LEU A 305 -17.33 14.25 6.52
N ALA A 306 -16.04 14.36 6.79
CA ALA A 306 -15.01 13.58 6.12
C ALA A 306 -14.66 12.35 6.96
N PHE A 307 -15.22 11.21 6.57
CA PHE A 307 -15.10 9.92 7.27
C PHE A 307 -14.76 8.75 6.34
N GLY A 308 -14.24 7.70 6.96
CA GLY A 308 -14.11 6.39 6.34
C GLY A 308 -12.72 6.07 5.85
N TRP A 309 -12.66 5.07 4.97
CA TRP A 309 -11.42 4.56 4.40
C TRP A 309 -10.99 5.43 3.22
N TYR A 310 -9.87 6.12 3.32
CA TYR A 310 -9.47 7.05 2.26
C TYR A 310 -8.51 6.47 1.22
N MET A 311 -8.73 6.96 0.00
CA MET A 311 -7.80 7.10 -1.12
C MET A 311 -7.37 5.81 -1.84
N HIS A 312 -8.19 5.49 -2.85
CA HIS A 312 -7.81 4.65 -3.97
C HIS A 312 -6.95 5.46 -4.95
N HIS A 313 -5.90 4.86 -5.50
CA HIS A 313 -5.17 5.52 -6.58
C HIS A 313 -6.09 5.71 -7.80
N THR A 314 -6.02 6.88 -8.43
CA THR A 314 -6.61 7.12 -9.73
C THR A 314 -5.67 6.55 -10.79
N PHE A 315 -6.09 5.44 -11.41
CA PHE A 315 -5.35 4.67 -12.41
C PHE A 315 -3.94 4.21 -11.97
N GLY A 316 -3.71 4.08 -10.67
CA GLY A 316 -2.39 3.74 -10.12
C GLY A 316 -1.34 4.85 -10.27
N GLN A 317 -1.73 6.10 -10.51
CA GLN A 317 -0.83 7.22 -10.77
C GLN A 317 -0.71 8.19 -9.59
N HIS A 318 -1.84 8.67 -9.07
CA HIS A 318 -1.89 9.63 -7.96
C HIS A 318 -3.13 9.36 -7.10
N PHE A 319 -3.29 10.12 -6.02
CA PHE A 319 -4.51 10.14 -5.21
C PHE A 319 -5.23 11.47 -5.45
N ASN A 320 -6.55 11.43 -5.61
CA ASN A 320 -7.40 12.62 -5.68
C ASN A 320 -7.59 13.24 -4.28
N PHE A 321 -6.49 13.67 -3.67
CA PHE A 321 -6.47 14.39 -2.40
C PHE A 321 -5.30 15.36 -2.36
N PRO A 322 -5.44 16.60 -1.84
CA PRO A 322 -6.59 17.21 -1.16
C PRO A 322 -7.95 17.17 -1.88
N PHE A 323 -9.05 17.30 -1.13
CA PHE A 323 -10.37 17.48 -1.75
C PHE A 323 -10.42 18.78 -2.56
N HIS A 324 -11.50 18.96 -3.32
CA HIS A 324 -11.76 20.21 -4.01
C HIS A 324 -11.65 21.43 -3.07
N PRO A 325 -11.03 22.56 -3.48
CA PRO A 325 -10.81 23.74 -2.60
C PRO A 325 -12.07 24.34 -1.96
N ASN A 326 -13.22 24.15 -2.59
CA ASN A 326 -14.52 24.61 -2.08
C ASN A 326 -15.10 23.72 -0.96
N ILE A 327 -14.49 22.56 -0.71
CA ILE A 327 -14.91 21.63 0.35
C ILE A 327 -14.30 22.06 1.68
N ARG A 328 -15.15 22.10 2.72
CA ARG A 328 -14.79 22.37 4.11
C ARG A 328 -15.05 21.11 4.93
N PRO A 329 -14.05 20.24 5.12
CA PRO A 329 -14.25 18.99 5.84
C PRO A 329 -14.25 19.21 7.35
N ILE A 330 -15.16 18.53 8.05
CA ILE A 330 -15.00 18.18 9.46
C ILE A 330 -14.54 16.72 9.51
N PHE A 331 -13.29 16.49 9.87
CA PHE A 331 -12.70 15.16 9.88
C PHE A 331 -13.12 14.37 11.13
N VAL A 332 -13.80 13.25 10.89
CA VAL A 332 -14.21 12.31 11.93
C VAL A 332 -14.14 10.90 11.36
N SER A 333 -13.66 9.93 12.14
CA SER A 333 -13.47 8.56 11.65
C SER A 333 -12.61 8.46 10.37
N PHE A 334 -11.63 9.36 10.21
CA PHE A 334 -10.70 9.36 9.10
C PHE A 334 -9.69 8.22 9.23
N HIS A 335 -9.47 7.44 8.17
CA HIS A 335 -8.47 6.37 8.15
C HIS A 335 -7.53 6.51 6.95
N VAL A 336 -6.23 6.56 7.23
CA VAL A 336 -5.16 6.55 6.23
C VAL A 336 -4.80 5.10 5.92
N ASN A 337 -5.30 4.59 4.79
CA ASN A 337 -4.94 3.23 4.38
C ASN A 337 -3.57 3.15 3.70
N LYS A 338 -3.19 4.17 2.93
CA LYS A 338 -1.92 4.20 2.19
C LYS A 338 -1.12 5.40 2.65
N PRO A 339 -0.01 5.22 3.42
CA PRO A 339 0.82 6.35 3.85
C PRO A 339 1.27 7.26 2.70
N ALA A 340 1.48 6.69 1.51
CA ALA A 340 1.81 7.42 0.27
C ALA A 340 0.78 8.51 -0.13
N MET A 341 -0.43 8.53 0.45
CA MET A 341 -1.41 9.59 0.22
C MET A 341 -1.08 10.89 0.97
N LEU A 342 -0.20 10.83 1.97
CA LEU A 342 0.19 11.97 2.79
C LEU A 342 1.32 12.76 2.10
N THR A 343 1.04 13.29 0.90
CA THR A 343 1.95 14.23 0.24
C THR A 343 2.09 15.52 1.06
N PRO A 344 3.10 16.38 0.80
CA PRO A 344 3.21 17.69 1.45
C PRO A 344 1.91 18.51 1.36
N GLU A 345 1.23 18.49 0.21
CA GLU A 345 -0.03 19.17 -0.02
C GLU A 345 -1.17 18.56 0.82
N ALA A 346 -1.24 17.23 0.88
CA ALA A 346 -2.21 16.52 1.71
C ALA A 346 -2.01 16.82 3.21
N ILE A 347 -0.77 16.87 3.69
CA ILE A 347 -0.44 17.21 5.08
C ILE A 347 -0.81 18.66 5.38
N ALA A 348 -0.50 19.59 4.47
CA ALA A 348 -0.87 21.00 4.62
C ALA A 348 -2.39 21.15 4.72
N TYR A 349 -3.14 20.49 3.84
CA TYR A 349 -4.60 20.49 3.85
C TYR A 349 -5.18 19.90 5.15
N LEU A 350 -4.64 18.77 5.63
CA LEU A 350 -5.08 18.18 6.91
C LEU A 350 -4.77 19.08 8.11
N LYS A 351 -3.67 19.85 8.08
CA LYS A 351 -3.35 20.85 9.11
C LYS A 351 -4.31 22.03 9.07
N GLU A 352 -4.60 22.55 7.88
CA GLU A 352 -5.49 23.68 7.66
C GLU A 352 -6.92 23.39 8.16
N HIS A 353 -7.39 22.16 7.95
CA HIS A 353 -8.76 21.75 8.28
C HIS A 353 -8.86 20.87 9.54
N GLY A 354 -7.77 20.78 10.32
CA GLY A 354 -7.71 20.00 11.56
C GLY A 354 -8.38 20.69 12.76
N PRO A 355 -8.46 20.03 13.93
CA PRO A 355 -7.92 18.70 14.21
C PRO A 355 -8.64 17.54 13.50
N VAL A 356 -7.90 16.48 13.19
CA VAL A 356 -8.39 15.31 12.45
C VAL A 356 -8.87 14.21 13.41
N GLY A 357 -10.18 13.96 13.44
CA GLY A 357 -10.76 12.81 14.12
C GLY A 357 -10.47 11.51 13.37
N CYS A 358 -9.59 10.69 13.91
CA CYS A 358 -9.13 9.44 13.30
C CYS A 358 -10.01 8.26 13.69
N ARG A 359 -10.15 7.28 12.80
CA ARG A 359 -10.91 6.06 13.06
C ARG A 359 -10.19 5.10 14.01
N ASP A 360 -8.87 5.03 13.90
CA ASP A 360 -8.01 4.08 14.59
C ASP A 360 -6.74 4.77 15.09
N TRP A 361 -6.14 4.18 16.12
CA TRP A 361 -4.92 4.70 16.72
C TRP A 361 -3.69 4.66 15.80
N GLN A 362 -3.67 3.77 14.80
CA GLN A 362 -2.63 3.79 13.76
C GLN A 362 -2.66 5.10 12.99
N THR A 363 -3.84 5.53 12.55
CA THR A 363 -4.00 6.80 11.83
C THR A 363 -3.62 7.99 12.72
N VAL A 364 -3.92 7.93 14.03
CA VAL A 364 -3.46 8.95 14.99
C VAL A 364 -1.93 9.01 15.01
N ALA A 365 -1.25 7.88 15.26
CA ALA A 365 0.21 7.84 15.33
C ALA A 365 0.86 8.37 14.04
N LEU A 366 0.34 7.95 12.88
CA LEU A 366 0.81 8.37 11.57
C LEU A 366 0.66 9.89 11.33
N LEU A 367 -0.52 10.45 11.61
CA LEU A 367 -0.78 11.87 11.40
C LEU A 367 -0.02 12.74 12.42
N ARG A 368 0.10 12.29 13.67
CA ARG A 368 0.85 13.00 14.71
C ARG A 368 2.34 13.03 14.43
N ALA A 369 2.92 11.94 13.89
CA ALA A 369 4.29 11.94 13.39
C ALA A 369 4.47 13.07 12.37
N ALA A 370 3.59 13.16 11.36
CA ALA A 370 3.59 14.21 10.33
C ALA A 370 3.28 15.64 10.83
N GLY A 371 3.07 15.82 12.14
CA GLY A 371 2.71 17.09 12.77
C GLY A 371 1.27 17.54 12.51
N VAL A 372 0.39 16.68 11.99
CA VAL A 372 -1.03 16.97 11.81
C VAL A 372 -1.74 16.81 13.16
N PRO A 373 -2.48 17.83 13.67
CA PRO A 373 -3.25 17.67 14.89
C PRO A 373 -4.32 16.59 14.70
N ALA A 374 -4.22 15.48 15.44
CA ALA A 374 -5.08 14.32 15.27
C ALA A 374 -5.41 13.63 16.60
N PHE A 375 -6.63 13.11 16.71
CA PHE A 375 -7.14 12.40 17.90
C PHE A 375 -7.93 11.15 17.51
N PHE A 376 -8.09 10.21 18.43
CA PHE A 376 -8.95 9.04 18.20
C PHE A 376 -10.42 9.41 18.38
N SER A 377 -11.21 9.24 17.32
CA SER A 377 -12.66 9.47 17.30
C SER A 377 -13.48 8.18 17.21
N GLY A 378 -12.87 7.07 16.79
CA GLY A 378 -13.57 5.83 16.48
C GLY A 378 -14.34 5.91 15.15
N CYS A 379 -15.30 5.01 14.92
CA CYS A 379 -16.01 4.88 13.64
C CYS A 379 -17.42 5.46 13.68
N ILE A 380 -17.78 6.33 12.73
CA ILE A 380 -19.09 7.01 12.66
C ILE A 380 -20.26 6.03 12.61
N THR A 381 -20.07 4.80 12.14
CA THR A 381 -21.12 3.77 12.15
C THR A 381 -21.58 3.37 13.55
N THR A 382 -20.87 3.73 14.62
CA THR A 382 -21.38 3.56 15.99
C THR A 382 -22.58 4.46 16.29
N THR A 383 -22.80 5.52 15.50
CA THR A 383 -23.92 6.47 15.62
C THR A 383 -25.08 6.20 14.67
N VAL A 384 -25.01 5.11 13.88
CA VAL A 384 -26.07 4.80 12.89
C VAL A 384 -27.43 4.57 13.58
N ASP A 385 -27.45 4.19 14.85
CA ASP A 385 -28.67 4.04 15.66
C ASP A 385 -29.53 5.31 15.77
N THR A 386 -28.97 6.48 15.44
CA THR A 386 -29.71 7.76 15.42
C THR A 386 -30.96 7.74 14.56
N VAL A 387 -30.98 6.95 13.48
CA VAL A 387 -32.08 6.87 12.50
C VAL A 387 -32.80 5.50 12.50
N PHE A 388 -32.63 4.72 13.57
CA PHE A 388 -33.31 3.44 13.76
C PHE A 388 -33.98 3.39 15.15
N ARG A 389 -35.22 3.89 15.23
CA ARG A 389 -36.03 3.83 16.44
C ARG A 389 -36.59 2.41 16.64
N ARG A 390 -36.54 1.92 17.88
CA ARG A 390 -37.29 0.73 18.30
C ARG A 390 -38.35 1.16 19.29
N ASP A 391 -39.60 0.94 18.93
CA ASP A 391 -40.74 1.13 19.82
C ASP A 391 -41.15 -0.24 20.37
N GLY A 392 -41.07 -0.43 21.68
CA GLY A 392 -41.45 -1.70 22.35
C GLY A 392 -40.32 -2.70 22.57
N GLU A 393 -40.69 -3.93 22.97
CA GLU A 393 -39.75 -4.99 23.32
C GLU A 393 -38.94 -5.49 22.11
N ASP A 394 -37.72 -5.97 22.36
CA ASP A 394 -36.89 -6.58 21.33
C ASP A 394 -37.36 -8.01 21.03
N THR A 395 -38.08 -8.17 19.92
CA THR A 395 -38.62 -9.46 19.47
C THR A 395 -37.70 -10.20 18.49
N ARG A 396 -36.47 -9.73 18.28
CA ARG A 396 -35.52 -10.34 17.33
C ARG A 396 -35.09 -11.72 17.80
N SER A 397 -34.93 -12.62 16.85
CA SER A 397 -34.51 -14.00 17.12
C SER A 397 -33.59 -14.59 16.06
N LYS A 398 -33.47 -13.98 14.88
CA LYS A 398 -32.66 -14.55 13.80
C LYS A 398 -31.17 -14.40 14.08
N ILE A 399 -30.40 -15.27 13.44
CA ILE A 399 -28.94 -15.28 13.43
C ILE A 399 -28.48 -15.05 12.00
N ALA A 400 -27.50 -14.17 11.79
CA ALA A 400 -26.86 -13.96 10.49
C ALA A 400 -25.34 -14.12 10.55
N ARG A 401 -24.79 -14.56 9.43
CA ARG A 401 -23.35 -14.65 9.18
C ARG A 401 -23.03 -13.75 8.00
N VAL A 402 -22.42 -12.60 8.30
CA VAL A 402 -22.16 -11.55 7.32
C VAL A 402 -20.67 -11.55 6.99
N ASP A 403 -20.29 -11.98 5.79
CA ASP A 403 -18.87 -12.12 5.41
C ASP A 403 -18.05 -12.89 6.47
N ALA A 404 -18.67 -13.86 7.15
CA ALA A 404 -18.03 -14.68 8.17
C ALA A 404 -17.03 -15.64 7.51
N LEU A 405 -15.91 -15.90 8.19
CA LEU A 405 -14.89 -16.82 7.69
C LEU A 405 -15.31 -18.27 7.85
N GLN A 406 -16.04 -18.58 8.91
CA GLN A 406 -16.42 -19.93 9.28
C GLN A 406 -17.85 -20.27 8.83
N PRO A 407 -18.10 -21.52 8.40
CA PRO A 407 -19.45 -22.03 8.25
C PRO A 407 -20.17 -22.08 9.61
N GLY A 408 -21.49 -22.03 9.62
CA GLY A 408 -22.29 -22.03 10.85
C GLY A 408 -23.79 -21.92 10.58
N GLU A 409 -24.57 -21.77 11.63
CA GLU A 409 -26.02 -21.60 11.55
C GLU A 409 -26.41 -20.16 11.14
N GLY A 410 -27.64 -19.97 10.68
CA GLY A 410 -28.18 -18.65 10.31
C GLY A 410 -27.97 -18.23 8.85
N ASP A 411 -28.58 -17.10 8.50
CA ASP A 411 -28.62 -16.55 7.15
C ASP A 411 -27.21 -16.10 6.70
N VAL A 412 -26.83 -16.43 5.45
CA VAL A 412 -25.54 -16.00 4.89
C VAL A 412 -25.72 -14.74 4.07
N LEU A 413 -25.05 -13.67 4.48
CA LEU A 413 -25.12 -12.36 3.85
C LEU A 413 -23.72 -11.92 3.39
N LEU A 414 -23.65 -11.23 2.24
CA LEU A 414 -22.42 -10.65 1.70
C LEU A 414 -22.61 -9.14 1.52
N GLN A 415 -21.72 -8.32 2.10
CA GLN A 415 -21.81 -6.86 1.96
C GLN A 415 -21.43 -6.36 0.56
N THR A 416 -20.75 -7.19 -0.25
CA THR A 416 -20.40 -6.84 -1.64
C THR A 416 -21.57 -7.17 -2.57
N GLN A 417 -22.19 -6.12 -3.13
CA GLN A 417 -23.37 -6.24 -3.97
C GLN A 417 -23.07 -5.73 -5.39
N LYS A 418 -23.01 -6.64 -6.38
CA LYS A 418 -22.63 -6.29 -7.77
C LYS A 418 -23.58 -5.26 -8.42
N GLY A 419 -24.86 -5.30 -8.06
CA GLY A 419 -25.89 -4.40 -8.60
C GLY A 419 -25.70 -2.93 -8.21
N MET A 420 -24.95 -2.63 -7.13
CA MET A 420 -24.78 -1.26 -6.64
C MET A 420 -24.10 -0.34 -7.63
N LEU A 421 -23.27 -0.84 -8.55
CA LEU A 421 -22.55 0.01 -9.51
C LEU A 421 -23.50 0.83 -10.38
N GLN A 422 -24.65 0.28 -10.75
CA GLN A 422 -25.58 0.87 -11.72
C GLN A 422 -26.72 1.64 -11.03
N MET A 423 -26.78 1.63 -9.70
CA MET A 423 -27.84 2.29 -8.95
C MET A 423 -27.59 3.81 -8.85
N PRO A 424 -28.66 4.63 -8.97
CA PRO A 424 -28.63 6.04 -8.55
C PRO A 424 -28.21 6.18 -7.07
N PHE A 425 -27.76 7.38 -6.70
CA PHE A 425 -27.18 7.61 -5.37
C PHE A 425 -28.19 7.40 -4.23
N ALA A 426 -29.40 7.96 -4.33
CA ALA A 426 -30.45 7.76 -3.33
C ALA A 426 -30.80 6.27 -3.16
N GLN A 427 -30.86 5.49 -4.25
CA GLN A 427 -31.10 4.05 -4.17
C GLN A 427 -29.97 3.28 -3.47
N LYS A 428 -28.72 3.72 -3.59
CA LYS A 428 -27.59 3.13 -2.82
C LYS A 428 -27.73 3.40 -1.33
N LEU A 429 -28.16 4.61 -0.94
CA LEU A 429 -28.46 4.95 0.45
C LEU A 429 -29.64 4.13 0.98
N GLU A 430 -30.69 3.95 0.19
CA GLU A 430 -31.84 3.12 0.54
C GLU A 430 -31.44 1.64 0.72
N THR A 431 -30.55 1.13 -0.13
CA THR A 431 -29.98 -0.22 0.04
C THR A 431 -29.23 -0.34 1.37
N ALA A 432 -28.43 0.67 1.74
CA ALA A 432 -27.74 0.69 3.03
C ALA A 432 -28.70 0.79 4.22
N ARG A 433 -29.75 1.62 4.11
CA ARG A 433 -30.81 1.74 5.12
C ARG A 433 -31.53 0.42 5.30
N SER A 434 -31.98 -0.21 4.22
CA SER A 434 -32.64 -1.52 4.24
C SER A 434 -31.74 -2.61 4.85
N TRP A 435 -30.43 -2.56 4.58
CA TRP A 435 -29.46 -3.50 5.14
C TRP A 435 -29.34 -3.38 6.66
N VAL A 436 -29.16 -2.16 7.19
CA VAL A 436 -29.10 -1.92 8.63
C VAL A 436 -30.47 -2.14 9.27
N ASN A 437 -31.56 -1.85 8.56
CA ASN A 437 -32.91 -2.15 9.03
C ASN A 437 -33.08 -3.65 9.28
N GLY A 438 -32.53 -4.52 8.43
CA GLY A 438 -32.53 -5.97 8.68
C GLY A 438 -31.84 -6.33 10.01
N TYR A 439 -30.68 -5.74 10.29
CA TYR A 439 -30.02 -5.91 11.60
C TYR A 439 -30.90 -5.42 12.76
N HIS A 440 -31.55 -4.29 12.55
CA HIS A 440 -32.43 -3.66 13.52
C HIS A 440 -33.75 -4.41 13.74
N THR A 441 -34.33 -5.08 12.75
CA THR A 441 -35.67 -5.68 12.92
C THR A 441 -35.67 -7.18 13.11
N ASP A 442 -34.67 -7.88 12.56
CA ASP A 442 -34.74 -9.34 12.41
C ASP A 442 -33.68 -10.07 13.24
N TYR A 443 -32.45 -9.56 13.24
CA TYR A 443 -31.27 -10.30 13.73
C TYR A 443 -30.89 -9.91 15.15
N LYS A 444 -30.96 -10.88 16.06
CA LYS A 444 -30.45 -10.72 17.43
C LYS A 444 -28.94 -10.92 17.48
N GLN A 445 -28.45 -11.92 16.75
CA GLN A 445 -27.03 -12.31 16.74
C GLN A 445 -26.44 -12.22 15.33
N ILE A 446 -25.22 -11.70 15.24
CA ILE A 446 -24.47 -11.61 13.98
C ILE A 446 -23.04 -12.10 14.20
N SER A 447 -22.53 -12.94 13.30
CA SER A 447 -21.09 -13.22 13.23
C SER A 447 -20.48 -12.62 11.95
N THR A 448 -19.30 -12.03 12.07
CA THR A 448 -18.66 -11.33 10.94
C THR A 448 -17.14 -11.19 11.11
N SER A 449 -16.44 -11.10 9.98
CA SER A 449 -15.02 -10.69 9.93
C SER A 449 -14.82 -9.23 9.50
N ARG A 450 -15.91 -8.50 9.25
CA ARG A 450 -15.91 -7.14 8.70
C ARG A 450 -16.22 -6.10 9.78
N LEU A 451 -15.31 -5.15 9.98
CA LEU A 451 -15.53 -4.00 10.85
C LEU A 451 -16.80 -3.19 10.48
N HIS A 452 -17.06 -3.05 9.17
CA HIS A 452 -18.23 -2.35 8.61
C HIS A 452 -19.54 -3.14 8.72
N CYS A 453 -19.51 -4.36 9.26
CA CYS A 453 -20.69 -5.06 9.76
C CYS A 453 -20.75 -4.98 11.28
N PHE A 454 -19.61 -5.25 11.95
CA PHE A 454 -19.49 -5.30 13.40
C PHE A 454 -20.05 -4.06 14.10
N LEU A 455 -19.51 -2.88 13.79
CA LEU A 455 -19.86 -1.64 14.49
C LEU A 455 -21.31 -1.17 14.24
N PRO A 456 -21.83 -1.13 12.99
CA PRO A 456 -23.23 -0.75 12.77
C PRO A 456 -24.23 -1.77 13.32
N ALA A 457 -23.96 -3.07 13.25
CA ALA A 457 -24.82 -4.11 13.85
C ALA A 457 -24.91 -3.94 15.37
N ARG A 458 -23.76 -3.78 16.04
CA ARG A 458 -23.71 -3.49 17.47
C ARG A 458 -24.41 -2.17 17.81
N SER A 459 -24.31 -1.17 16.94
CA SER A 459 -24.96 0.13 17.14
C SER A 459 -26.49 0.01 17.22
N VAL A 460 -27.11 -0.80 16.36
CA VAL A 460 -28.56 -1.09 16.40
C VAL A 460 -28.93 -2.23 17.37
N GLY A 461 -28.01 -2.61 18.25
CA GLY A 461 -28.25 -3.51 19.38
C GLY A 461 -28.16 -5.00 19.08
N CYS A 462 -27.53 -5.42 17.98
CA CYS A 462 -27.21 -6.84 17.79
C CYS A 462 -26.10 -7.28 18.75
N GLU A 463 -26.18 -8.52 19.23
CA GLU A 463 -25.05 -9.25 19.81
C GLU A 463 -24.13 -9.68 18.66
N VAL A 464 -22.87 -9.24 18.66
CA VAL A 464 -21.96 -9.50 17.53
C VAL A 464 -20.73 -10.28 17.94
N GLU A 465 -20.51 -11.40 17.27
CA GLU A 465 -19.27 -12.16 17.29
C GLU A 465 -18.35 -11.67 16.16
N PHE A 466 -17.29 -10.95 16.53
CA PHE A 466 -16.35 -10.36 15.57
C PHE A 466 -15.04 -11.15 15.50
N GLU A 467 -14.85 -11.85 14.38
CA GLU A 467 -13.69 -12.71 14.12
C GLU A 467 -12.98 -12.26 12.84
N PRO A 468 -12.13 -11.21 12.91
CA PRO A 468 -11.33 -10.82 11.76
C PRO A 468 -10.26 -11.87 11.45
N LYS A 469 -9.80 -11.90 10.18
CA LYS A 469 -8.67 -12.76 9.76
C LYS A 469 -7.40 -12.50 10.55
N ASN A 470 -7.20 -11.25 10.97
CA ASN A 470 -6.04 -10.79 11.71
C ASN A 470 -6.52 -9.73 12.70
N ARG A 471 -6.35 -9.95 14.00
CA ARG A 471 -6.78 -9.00 15.05
C ARG A 471 -5.85 -7.79 15.11
N SER A 472 -4.58 -7.98 14.77
CA SER A 472 -3.54 -6.95 14.71
C SER A 472 -3.58 -6.09 13.44
N ASP A 473 -4.61 -6.27 12.61
CA ASP A 473 -4.85 -5.40 11.46
C ASP A 473 -5.04 -3.96 11.93
N VAL A 474 -4.25 -3.04 11.38
CA VAL A 474 -4.18 -1.63 11.76
C VAL A 474 -5.53 -0.90 11.76
N ARG A 475 -6.52 -1.43 11.02
CA ARG A 475 -7.87 -0.87 10.94
C ARG A 475 -8.68 -1.04 12.22
N PHE A 476 -8.24 -1.91 13.13
CA PHE A 476 -8.99 -2.28 14.33
C PHE A 476 -8.43 -1.67 15.61
N GLY A 477 -7.30 -0.94 15.54
CA GLY A 477 -6.67 -0.32 16.71
C GLY A 477 -7.63 0.60 17.46
N GLY A 478 -8.01 0.22 18.68
CA GLY A 478 -8.99 0.94 19.52
C GLY A 478 -10.46 0.58 19.27
N LEU A 479 -10.77 -0.31 18.33
CA LEU A 479 -12.13 -0.69 17.95
C LEU A 479 -12.46 -2.16 18.26
N ILE A 480 -11.47 -3.04 18.23
CA ILE A 480 -11.61 -4.45 18.60
C ILE A 480 -11.57 -4.63 20.12
N GLY A 481 -12.28 -5.64 20.63
CA GLY A 481 -12.29 -5.97 22.07
C GLY A 481 -12.91 -4.90 22.98
N THR A 482 -13.62 -3.92 22.40
CA THR A 482 -14.21 -2.80 23.14
C THR A 482 -15.36 -3.26 24.04
N SER A 483 -15.32 -2.87 25.32
CA SER A 483 -16.43 -3.08 26.25
C SER A 483 -17.65 -2.25 25.84
N GLN A 484 -18.79 -2.42 26.54
CA GLN A 484 -19.96 -1.57 26.29
C GLN A 484 -19.69 -0.10 26.60
N ALA A 485 -18.96 0.17 27.69
CA ALA A 485 -18.57 1.52 28.06
C ALA A 485 -17.65 2.17 27.00
N ASP A 486 -16.66 1.43 26.47
CA ASP A 486 -15.76 1.95 25.44
C ASP A 486 -16.52 2.27 24.14
N PHE A 487 -17.45 1.40 23.74
CA PHE A 487 -18.28 1.61 22.56
C PHE A 487 -19.20 2.82 22.71
N ASP A 488 -19.84 2.99 23.88
CA ASP A 488 -20.68 4.14 24.16
C ASP A 488 -19.87 5.43 24.27
N ALA A 489 -18.64 5.38 24.79
CA ALA A 489 -17.72 6.52 24.80
C ALA A 489 -17.37 6.97 23.38
N ILE A 490 -17.11 6.04 22.45
CA ILE A 490 -16.90 6.35 21.02
C ILE A 490 -18.17 6.98 20.42
N ARG A 491 -19.31 6.32 20.58
CA ARG A 491 -20.61 6.79 20.04
C ARG A 491 -20.95 8.19 20.54
N ASN A 492 -21.00 8.38 21.85
CA ASN A 492 -21.39 9.67 22.44
C ASN A 492 -20.33 10.73 22.15
N GLY A 493 -19.04 10.36 22.18
CA GLY A 493 -17.95 11.25 21.81
C GLY A 493 -18.08 11.82 20.39
N ILE A 494 -18.59 11.06 19.42
CA ILE A 494 -18.89 11.56 18.06
C ILE A 494 -20.19 12.39 18.06
N LEU A 495 -21.26 11.89 18.69
CA LEU A 495 -22.56 12.56 18.74
C LEU A 495 -22.48 13.96 19.37
N ASP A 496 -21.73 14.10 20.46
CA ASP A 496 -21.64 15.33 21.24
C ASP A 496 -20.81 16.37 20.50
N LYS A 497 -19.65 15.99 19.96
CA LYS A 497 -18.79 16.92 19.18
C LYS A 497 -19.49 17.44 17.93
N LEU A 498 -20.20 16.57 17.20
CA LEU A 498 -20.90 16.99 15.97
C LEU A 498 -22.15 17.82 16.27
N ALA A 499 -22.82 17.61 17.40
CA ALA A 499 -23.96 18.43 17.83
C ALA A 499 -23.59 19.90 18.07
N GLU A 500 -22.32 20.19 18.38
CA GLU A 500 -21.80 21.55 18.60
C GLU A 500 -21.47 22.29 17.30
N VAL A 501 -21.07 21.59 16.24
CA VAL A 501 -20.61 22.22 14.98
C VAL A 501 -21.66 22.26 13.89
N ILE A 502 -22.56 21.26 13.81
CA ILE A 502 -23.60 21.22 12.78
C ILE A 502 -24.55 22.43 12.84
N PRO A 503 -25.00 22.92 14.01
CA PRO A 503 -25.80 24.13 14.09
C PRO A 503 -25.10 25.37 13.51
N LEU A 504 -23.79 25.53 13.77
CA LEU A 504 -23.00 26.65 13.25
C LEU A 504 -22.88 26.58 11.73
N ILE A 505 -22.59 25.38 11.20
CA ILE A 505 -22.57 25.13 9.75
C ILE A 505 -23.92 25.48 9.13
N ALA A 506 -25.01 24.96 9.71
CA ALA A 506 -26.35 25.15 9.18
C ALA A 506 -26.79 26.62 9.21
N SER A 507 -26.38 27.39 10.21
CA SER A 507 -26.68 28.83 10.31
C SER A 507 -25.77 29.72 9.46
N GLY A 508 -24.92 29.16 8.60
CA GLY A 508 -24.05 29.92 7.70
C GLY A 508 -22.85 30.59 8.40
N ALA A 509 -22.40 30.06 9.55
CA ALA A 509 -21.23 30.59 10.25
C ALA A 509 -19.97 30.52 9.38
N GLY A 510 -19.03 31.45 9.64
CA GLY A 510 -17.77 31.55 8.90
C GLY A 510 -16.87 30.31 9.07
N LYS A 511 -15.98 30.07 8.10
CA LYS A 511 -15.02 28.96 8.12
C LYS A 511 -14.18 28.97 9.41
N GLU A 512 -13.64 30.12 9.81
CA GLU A 512 -12.78 30.20 11.00
C GLU A 512 -13.56 29.91 12.29
N GLU A 513 -14.81 30.37 12.39
CA GLU A 513 -15.65 30.18 13.57
C GLU A 513 -15.97 28.69 13.81
N VAL A 514 -16.38 27.98 12.75
CA VAL A 514 -16.69 26.55 12.83
C VAL A 514 -15.44 25.74 13.20
N TYR A 515 -14.28 26.04 12.58
CA TYR A 515 -13.04 25.33 12.91
C TYR A 515 -12.50 25.66 14.30
N ALA A 516 -12.67 26.90 14.77
CA ALA A 516 -12.33 27.26 16.15
C ALA A 516 -13.17 26.45 17.14
N ARG A 517 -14.49 26.34 16.90
CA ARG A 517 -15.37 25.52 17.74
C ARG A 517 -14.98 24.04 17.67
N TRP A 518 -14.68 23.52 16.48
CA TRP A 518 -14.22 22.15 16.31
C TRP A 518 -12.93 21.86 17.11
N ALA A 519 -11.95 22.75 17.04
CA ALA A 519 -10.71 22.63 17.79
C ALA A 519 -10.95 22.62 19.31
N GLU A 520 -11.82 23.51 19.79
CA GLU A 520 -12.20 23.60 21.21
C GLU A 520 -12.83 22.29 21.72
N VAL A 521 -13.85 21.77 21.03
CA VAL A 521 -14.56 20.55 21.46
C VAL A 521 -13.70 19.28 21.35
N CYS A 522 -12.67 19.31 20.50
CA CYS A 522 -11.72 18.21 20.32
C CYS A 522 -10.54 18.25 21.31
N ALA A 523 -10.29 19.35 22.00
CA ALA A 523 -9.11 19.52 22.87
C ALA A 523 -8.94 18.40 23.92
N PRO A 524 -9.98 17.89 24.60
CA PRO A 524 -9.81 16.78 25.55
C PRO A 524 -9.34 15.47 24.88
N ALA A 525 -9.86 15.16 23.69
CA ALA A 525 -9.48 13.96 22.94
C ALA A 525 -8.07 14.07 22.35
N MET A 526 -7.65 15.30 21.99
CA MET A 526 -6.27 15.59 21.60
C MET A 526 -5.30 15.32 22.76
N ALA A 527 -5.63 15.76 23.97
CA ALA A 527 -4.80 15.49 25.15
C ALA A 527 -4.76 13.99 25.51
N GLU A 528 -5.83 13.24 25.24
CA GLU A 528 -5.82 11.77 25.36
C GLU A 528 -4.88 11.12 24.35
N ALA A 529 -4.89 11.59 23.11
CA ALA A 529 -3.96 11.11 22.10
C ALA A 529 -2.49 11.37 22.47
N ASP A 530 -2.19 12.53 23.07
CA ASP A 530 -0.85 12.83 23.58
C ASP A 530 -0.43 11.84 24.67
N ARG A 531 -1.32 11.53 25.63
CA ARG A 531 -1.06 10.53 26.68
C ARG A 531 -0.88 9.13 26.12
N PHE A 532 -1.64 8.78 25.09
CA PHE A 532 -1.55 7.48 24.44
C PHE A 532 -0.21 7.30 23.73
N LEU A 533 0.22 8.29 22.95
CA LEU A 533 1.48 8.24 22.20
C LEU A 533 2.73 8.38 23.08
N ALA A 534 2.59 8.97 24.27
CA ALA A 534 3.68 9.07 25.25
C ALA A 534 4.01 7.73 25.96
N ARG A 535 3.23 6.67 25.74
CA ARG A 535 3.49 5.33 26.31
C ARG A 535 4.83 4.79 25.80
N ARG A 536 5.67 4.29 26.71
CA ARG A 536 6.96 3.67 26.40
C ARG A 536 6.81 2.15 26.22
N PRO A 537 7.76 1.47 25.53
CA PRO A 537 7.78 0.01 25.50
C PRO A 537 7.74 -0.54 26.92
N GLN A 538 6.97 -1.60 27.16
CA GLN A 538 6.88 -2.18 28.50
C GLN A 538 8.20 -2.76 29.01
N VAL A 539 9.12 -3.14 28.10
CA VAL A 539 10.42 -3.73 28.44
C VAL A 539 11.52 -3.08 27.59
N VAL A 540 12.43 -2.37 28.24
CA VAL A 540 13.67 -1.85 27.64
C VAL A 540 14.83 -2.70 28.15
N LEU A 541 15.78 -3.05 27.28
CA LEU A 541 17.02 -3.69 27.73
C LEU A 541 17.88 -2.68 28.50
N GLU A 542 18.20 -3.00 29.75
CA GLU A 542 19.11 -2.20 30.58
C GLU A 542 20.57 -2.30 30.09
N ASP A 543 21.36 -1.25 30.32
CA ASP A 543 22.74 -1.15 29.83
C ASP A 543 23.66 -2.23 30.42
N ASP A 544 23.43 -2.64 31.67
CA ASP A 544 24.18 -3.72 32.32
C ASP A 544 23.88 -5.08 31.70
N VAL A 545 22.63 -5.32 31.28
CA VAL A 545 22.24 -6.53 30.56
C VAL A 545 22.93 -6.57 29.20
N VAL A 546 22.91 -5.46 28.46
CA VAL A 546 23.62 -5.34 27.17
C VAL A 546 25.11 -5.64 27.32
N ALA A 547 25.76 -5.05 28.31
CA ALA A 547 27.19 -5.26 28.56
C ALA A 547 27.51 -6.73 28.91
N ARG A 548 26.68 -7.39 29.72
CA ARG A 548 26.86 -8.81 30.06
C ARG A 548 26.70 -9.71 28.83
N LEU A 549 25.68 -9.47 28.01
CA LEU A 549 25.44 -10.24 26.79
C LEU A 549 26.58 -10.07 25.77
N ALA A 550 27.05 -8.84 25.57
CA ALA A 550 28.19 -8.56 24.70
C ALA A 550 29.47 -9.23 25.18
N ALA A 551 29.76 -9.16 26.50
CA ALA A 551 30.94 -9.82 27.08
C ALA A 551 30.89 -11.34 26.96
N ALA A 552 29.71 -11.94 27.06
CA ALA A 552 29.53 -13.39 26.92
C ALA A 552 29.79 -13.87 25.48
N ALA A 553 29.40 -13.07 24.48
CA ALA A 553 29.59 -13.40 23.06
C ALA A 553 30.99 -13.02 22.52
N ALA A 554 31.74 -12.20 23.24
CA ALA A 554 33.05 -11.73 22.83
C ALA A 554 34.09 -12.88 22.81
N PRO A 555 34.99 -12.90 21.81
CA PRO A 555 36.04 -13.92 21.72
C PRO A 555 37.08 -13.74 22.83
N ALA A 556 37.73 -14.84 23.23
CA ALA A 556 38.72 -14.84 24.32
C ALA A 556 40.00 -14.01 24.02
N THR A 557 40.42 -13.94 22.76
CA THR A 557 41.58 -13.14 22.32
C THR A 557 41.43 -12.74 20.86
N VAL A 558 41.64 -11.45 20.57
CA VAL A 558 41.74 -10.91 19.20
C VAL A 558 43.11 -10.28 19.07
N GLN A 559 43.92 -10.73 18.12
CA GLN A 559 45.24 -10.14 17.94
C GLN A 559 45.11 -8.70 17.42
N PRO A 560 45.78 -7.72 18.04
CA PRO A 560 45.80 -6.36 17.54
C PRO A 560 46.72 -6.31 16.31
N ASP A 561 46.13 -6.47 15.13
CA ASP A 561 46.83 -6.19 13.89
C ASP A 561 46.71 -4.70 13.53
N GLY A 562 47.58 -4.23 12.63
CA GLY A 562 47.68 -2.84 12.16
C GLY A 562 46.42 -2.33 11.42
N GLU A 563 46.57 -1.65 10.28
CA GLU A 563 45.40 -1.30 9.47
C GLU A 563 44.73 -2.59 8.94
N VAL A 564 43.51 -2.85 9.42
CA VAL A 564 42.74 -4.06 9.16
C VAL A 564 41.30 -3.68 8.84
N THR A 565 40.74 -4.32 7.82
CA THR A 565 39.34 -4.11 7.46
C THR A 565 38.48 -5.12 8.22
N ASP A 566 37.70 -4.64 9.18
CA ASP A 566 36.76 -5.46 9.94
C ASP A 566 35.46 -5.70 9.15
N VAL A 567 35.06 -6.96 9.04
CA VAL A 567 33.86 -7.41 8.34
C VAL A 567 33.00 -8.26 9.26
N VAL A 568 31.75 -7.89 9.49
CA VAL A 568 30.75 -8.74 10.16
C VAL A 568 30.01 -9.55 9.11
N LEU A 569 30.07 -10.87 9.18
CA LEU A 569 29.42 -11.75 8.22
C LEU A 569 28.21 -12.46 8.84
N ASP A 570 27.01 -12.09 8.40
CA ASP A 570 25.77 -12.82 8.67
C ASP A 570 25.62 -13.96 7.65
N HIS A 571 25.96 -15.19 8.01
CA HIS A 571 25.82 -16.31 7.09
C HIS A 571 24.36 -16.62 6.70
N GLY A 572 23.38 -16.21 7.52
CA GLY A 572 21.96 -16.48 7.30
C GLY A 572 21.61 -17.98 7.23
N GLN A 573 20.34 -18.29 6.96
CA GLN A 573 19.91 -19.68 6.75
C GLN A 573 20.23 -20.16 5.33
N GLY A 574 20.83 -21.35 5.22
CA GLY A 574 21.07 -22.03 3.95
C GLY A 574 22.29 -21.55 3.15
N SER A 575 23.05 -20.54 3.62
CA SER A 575 24.30 -20.11 2.97
C SER A 575 25.57 -20.68 3.62
N ALA A 576 25.45 -21.32 4.79
CA ALA A 576 26.60 -21.79 5.58
C ALA A 576 27.56 -22.69 4.77
N GLY A 577 27.04 -23.62 3.97
CA GLY A 577 27.86 -24.49 3.10
C GLY A 577 28.52 -23.81 1.90
N HIS A 578 28.24 -22.53 1.66
CA HIS A 578 28.76 -21.77 0.53
C HIS A 578 29.70 -20.62 0.93
N LEU A 579 29.90 -20.41 2.23
CA LEU A 579 30.73 -19.32 2.77
C LEU A 579 32.19 -19.40 2.31
N ALA A 580 32.73 -20.60 2.07
CA ALA A 580 34.11 -20.77 1.59
C ALA A 580 34.39 -19.97 0.30
N LYS A 581 33.43 -19.92 -0.62
CA LYS A 581 33.55 -19.12 -1.85
C LYS A 581 33.49 -17.62 -1.57
N LEU A 582 32.64 -17.19 -0.65
CA LEU A 582 32.57 -15.79 -0.25
C LEU A 582 33.88 -15.35 0.41
N LEU A 583 34.40 -16.13 1.36
CA LEU A 583 35.68 -15.85 2.02
C LEU A 583 36.83 -15.76 1.00
N ARG A 584 36.89 -16.69 0.03
CA ARG A 584 37.86 -16.63 -1.06
C ARG A 584 37.69 -15.35 -1.90
N SER A 585 36.46 -15.00 -2.27
CA SER A 585 36.22 -13.78 -3.04
C SER A 585 36.64 -12.50 -2.31
N ILE A 586 36.53 -12.47 -0.97
CA ILE A 586 37.03 -11.36 -0.15
C ILE A 586 38.55 -11.33 -0.21
N ALA A 587 39.22 -12.47 0.04
CA ALA A 587 40.67 -12.55 0.02
C ALA A 587 41.28 -12.22 -1.36
N ASP A 588 40.67 -12.70 -2.45
CA ASP A 588 41.15 -12.49 -3.82
C ASP A 588 41.16 -11.01 -4.24
N HIS A 589 40.33 -10.18 -3.61
CA HIS A 589 40.21 -8.74 -3.90
C HIS A 589 40.73 -7.84 -2.77
N ALA A 590 41.30 -8.41 -1.70
CA ALA A 590 41.80 -7.65 -0.58
C ALA A 590 43.23 -7.16 -0.83
N ASP A 591 43.42 -5.83 -0.86
CA ASP A 591 44.75 -5.21 -0.95
C ASP A 591 45.51 -5.21 0.38
N GLY A 592 44.80 -5.45 1.50
CA GLY A 592 45.35 -5.50 2.87
C GLY A 592 44.73 -6.62 3.72
N ASN A 593 45.01 -6.59 5.02
CA ASN A 593 44.50 -7.61 5.94
C ASN A 593 43.00 -7.42 6.21
N VAL A 594 42.25 -8.51 6.15
CA VAL A 594 40.81 -8.53 6.44
C VAL A 594 40.52 -9.41 7.63
N ARG A 595 39.65 -8.94 8.54
CA ARG A 595 39.18 -9.70 9.69
C ARG A 595 37.68 -9.91 9.60
N VAL A 596 37.26 -11.16 9.51
CA VAL A 596 35.84 -11.53 9.38
C VAL A 596 35.33 -12.07 10.71
N TRP A 597 34.30 -11.44 11.25
CA TRP A 597 33.60 -11.80 12.48
C TRP A 597 32.32 -12.53 12.13
N MET A 598 32.14 -13.77 12.58
CA MET A 598 30.93 -14.55 12.30
C MET A 598 30.62 -15.56 13.40
N ALA A 599 29.34 -15.93 13.53
CA ALA A 599 28.91 -16.99 14.43
C ALA A 599 29.54 -18.34 14.04
N GLU A 600 29.95 -19.11 15.05
CA GLU A 600 30.55 -20.43 14.85
C GLU A 600 29.50 -21.54 14.59
N ASP A 601 28.29 -21.36 15.14
CA ASP A 601 27.24 -22.38 15.11
C ASP A 601 26.76 -22.67 13.69
N GLY A 602 26.56 -23.96 13.39
CA GLY A 602 26.09 -24.41 12.08
C GLY A 602 27.06 -24.22 10.90
N VAL A 603 28.30 -23.77 11.12
CA VAL A 603 29.32 -23.61 10.07
C VAL A 603 30.05 -24.95 9.82
N PRO A 604 30.02 -25.50 8.58
CA PRO A 604 30.67 -26.77 8.25
C PRO A 604 32.20 -26.76 8.40
N ALA A 605 32.80 -27.94 8.60
CA ALA A 605 34.25 -28.09 8.77
C ALA A 605 35.03 -27.57 7.54
N GLU A 606 34.51 -27.79 6.34
CA GLU A 606 35.14 -27.37 5.08
C GLU A 606 35.27 -25.84 4.98
N VAL A 607 34.34 -25.09 5.58
CA VAL A 607 34.42 -23.63 5.65
C VAL A 607 35.49 -23.19 6.64
N ARG A 608 35.65 -23.91 7.76
CA ARG A 608 36.69 -23.64 8.75
C ARG A 608 38.08 -23.92 8.18
N GLU A 609 38.24 -25.04 7.49
CA GLU A 609 39.47 -25.39 6.77
C GLU A 609 39.80 -24.34 5.68
N ALA A 610 38.79 -23.88 4.94
CA ALA A 610 38.98 -22.80 3.96
C ALA A 610 39.39 -21.48 4.63
N ALA A 611 38.80 -21.14 5.78
CA ALA A 611 39.18 -19.95 6.54
C ALA A 611 40.63 -20.01 7.06
N GLU A 612 41.07 -21.18 7.54
CA GLU A 612 42.46 -21.40 7.96
C GLU A 612 43.44 -21.25 6.79
N ALA A 613 43.08 -21.77 5.62
CA ALA A 613 43.92 -21.71 4.42
C ALA A 613 44.10 -20.29 3.85
N LEU A 614 43.24 -19.34 4.21
CA LEU A 614 43.31 -17.94 3.75
C LEU A 614 44.15 -17.03 4.68
N GLN A 615 44.70 -17.58 5.78
CA GLN A 615 45.63 -16.83 6.64
C GLN A 615 47.00 -16.66 5.97
N PRO A 616 47.72 -15.55 6.22
CA PRO A 616 47.38 -14.45 7.13
C PRO A 616 46.52 -13.34 6.50
N GLN A 617 46.24 -13.41 5.18
CA GLN A 617 45.55 -12.34 4.44
C GLN A 617 44.13 -12.10 4.96
N LEU A 618 43.41 -13.19 5.29
CA LEU A 618 42.08 -13.14 5.89
C LEU A 618 42.07 -13.96 7.19
N GLN A 619 41.70 -13.31 8.30
CA GLN A 619 41.48 -13.96 9.59
C GLN A 619 39.99 -14.08 9.88
N VAL A 620 39.54 -15.23 10.37
CA VAL A 620 38.18 -15.40 10.89
C VAL A 620 38.19 -15.41 12.41
N VAL A 621 37.33 -14.58 13.00
CA VAL A 621 37.04 -14.53 14.43
C VAL A 621 35.67 -15.17 14.67
N TRP A 622 35.68 -16.27 15.40
CA TRP A 622 34.50 -17.06 15.72
C TRP A 622 33.79 -16.51 16.96
N LEU A 623 32.48 -16.27 16.83
CA LEU A 623 31.63 -15.74 17.89
C LEU A 623 30.75 -16.86 18.48
N ALA A 624 30.62 -16.85 19.80
CA ALA A 624 29.80 -17.81 20.55
C ALA A 624 28.33 -17.35 20.56
N GLU A 625 27.53 -17.82 19.60
CA GLU A 625 26.09 -17.53 19.55
C GLU A 625 25.30 -18.19 20.71
N ASP A 626 25.80 -19.32 21.21
CA ASP A 626 25.25 -20.03 22.37
C ASP A 626 25.47 -19.30 23.70
N ALA A 627 26.33 -18.29 23.73
CA ALA A 627 26.52 -17.39 24.87
C ALA A 627 25.22 -16.69 25.30
N PHE A 628 24.26 -16.54 24.39
CA PHE A 628 22.89 -16.12 24.72
C PHE A 628 22.08 -17.33 25.19
N ALA A 629 22.44 -17.86 26.37
CA ALA A 629 21.78 -19.02 26.95
C ALA A 629 20.26 -18.80 26.98
N ALA A 630 19.51 -19.75 26.42
CA ALA A 630 18.05 -19.65 26.39
C ALA A 630 17.50 -19.43 27.79
N ASP A 631 18.04 -20.09 28.81
CA ASP A 631 17.41 -20.09 30.15
C ASP A 631 17.49 -18.73 30.89
N GLU A 632 18.42 -17.83 30.55
CA GLU A 632 18.50 -16.47 31.16
C GLU A 632 17.55 -15.45 30.52
N LEU A 633 17.25 -15.59 29.22
CA LEU A 633 16.43 -14.65 28.44
C LEU A 633 15.07 -15.23 28.01
N ALA A 634 14.97 -16.56 27.90
CA ALA A 634 13.75 -17.28 27.56
C ALA A 634 12.79 -17.25 28.75
N GLY A 635 11.51 -17.04 28.44
CA GLY A 635 10.48 -16.72 29.42
C GLY A 635 10.19 -15.21 29.49
N SER A 636 11.18 -14.35 29.27
CA SER A 636 11.01 -12.89 29.24
C SER A 636 10.84 -12.33 27.83
N TYR A 637 11.43 -12.98 26.81
CA TYR A 637 11.43 -12.51 25.42
C TYR A 637 10.99 -13.61 24.44
N PRO A 638 9.72 -13.61 24.00
CA PRO A 638 9.16 -14.69 23.18
C PRO A 638 9.72 -14.75 21.74
N TYR A 639 10.41 -13.69 21.28
CA TYR A 639 10.91 -13.56 19.92
C TYR A 639 12.44 -13.67 19.80
N LEU A 640 13.13 -14.18 20.82
CA LEU A 640 14.59 -14.27 20.82
C LEU A 640 15.13 -15.06 19.62
N LYS A 641 15.82 -14.37 18.72
CA LYS A 641 16.63 -14.93 17.64
C LYS A 641 18.09 -14.63 17.93
N ARG A 642 18.85 -15.61 18.42
CA ARG A 642 20.23 -15.43 18.93
C ARG A 642 21.15 -14.78 17.91
N ARG A 643 21.16 -15.25 16.65
CA ARG A 643 21.90 -14.62 15.56
C ARG A 643 21.56 -13.14 15.35
N GLU A 644 20.28 -12.77 15.34
CA GLU A 644 19.87 -11.38 15.13
C GLU A 644 20.29 -10.50 16.32
N LEU A 645 20.23 -11.05 17.54
CA LEU A 645 20.73 -10.39 18.74
C LEU A 645 22.26 -10.20 18.70
N LEU A 646 23.00 -11.20 18.20
CA LEU A 646 24.45 -11.10 17.98
C LEU A 646 24.77 -9.91 17.07
N LEU A 647 24.10 -9.83 15.90
CA LEU A 647 24.28 -8.75 14.93
C LEU A 647 23.99 -7.37 15.54
N ALA A 648 22.94 -7.28 16.37
CA ALA A 648 22.57 -6.04 17.07
C ALA A 648 23.62 -5.59 18.09
N LEU A 649 24.30 -6.54 18.75
CA LEU A 649 25.26 -6.28 19.82
C LEU A 649 26.72 -6.18 19.34
N MET A 650 26.96 -6.28 18.04
CA MET A 650 28.31 -6.13 17.46
C MET A 650 29.00 -4.79 17.81
N PRO A 651 28.31 -3.64 17.92
CA PRO A 651 28.95 -2.41 18.40
C PRO A 651 29.59 -2.58 19.78
N GLU A 652 28.94 -3.28 20.70
CA GLU A 652 29.43 -3.55 22.05
C GLU A 652 30.48 -4.67 22.08
N ILE A 653 30.32 -5.72 21.26
CA ILE A 653 31.28 -6.83 21.15
C ILE A 653 32.62 -6.35 20.57
N MET A 654 32.58 -5.47 19.55
CA MET A 654 33.75 -4.95 18.85
C MET A 654 34.20 -3.60 19.42
N ALA A 655 34.32 -3.51 20.76
CA ALA A 655 34.70 -2.27 21.44
C ALA A 655 36.06 -1.70 20.98
N GLY A 656 36.97 -2.55 20.51
CA GLY A 656 38.29 -2.15 19.99
C GLY A 656 38.29 -1.68 18.53
N SER A 657 37.21 -1.87 17.78
CA SER A 657 37.10 -1.48 16.38
C SER A 657 36.31 -0.18 16.24
N LYS A 658 36.76 0.66 15.30
CA LYS A 658 36.07 1.92 14.97
C LYS A 658 34.93 1.72 13.98
N ARG A 659 35.09 0.80 13.03
CA ARG A 659 34.18 0.64 11.91
C ARG A 659 34.15 -0.81 11.47
N ALA A 660 33.02 -1.26 10.95
CA ALA A 660 32.90 -2.56 10.30
C ALA A 660 31.98 -2.52 9.09
N VAL A 661 32.28 -3.38 8.10
CA VAL A 661 31.41 -3.68 6.98
C VAL A 661 30.55 -4.90 7.33
N TYR A 662 29.24 -4.78 7.25
CA TYR A 662 28.34 -5.93 7.43
C TYR A 662 28.02 -6.51 6.06
N LEU A 663 28.14 -7.83 5.93
CA LEU A 663 27.84 -8.58 4.70
C LEU A 663 26.94 -9.77 5.03
N ASN A 664 26.10 -10.15 4.07
CA ASN A 664 25.33 -11.39 4.14
C ASN A 664 26.06 -12.55 3.45
N GLY A 665 25.78 -13.79 3.88
CA GLY A 665 26.43 -15.01 3.39
C GLY A 665 26.08 -15.38 1.95
N ALA A 666 25.09 -14.70 1.35
CA ALA A 666 24.73 -14.84 -0.05
C ALA A 666 25.25 -13.65 -0.88
N ALA A 667 26.42 -13.13 -0.52
CA ALA A 667 27.14 -12.11 -1.28
C ALA A 667 28.28 -12.73 -2.10
N LEU A 668 28.83 -11.91 -3.00
CA LEU A 668 30.09 -12.12 -3.70
C LEU A 668 30.80 -10.78 -3.81
N VAL A 669 32.06 -10.75 -3.39
CA VAL A 669 32.89 -9.55 -3.42
C VAL A 669 33.75 -9.55 -4.68
N ARG A 670 33.80 -8.40 -5.36
CA ARG A 670 34.55 -8.14 -6.60
C ARG A 670 35.47 -6.92 -6.51
N ALA A 671 35.60 -6.32 -5.32
CA ALA A 671 36.44 -5.15 -5.06
C ALA A 671 36.91 -5.14 -3.60
N ASP A 672 37.98 -4.40 -3.32
CA ASP A 672 38.53 -4.27 -1.97
C ASP A 672 37.54 -3.62 -0.99
N LEU A 673 37.19 -4.34 0.07
CA LEU A 673 36.27 -3.87 1.11
C LEU A 673 36.83 -2.70 1.94
N ALA A 674 38.14 -2.46 1.93
CA ALA A 674 38.70 -1.26 2.56
C ALA A 674 38.14 0.01 1.91
N GLY A 675 37.87 -0.01 0.60
CA GLY A 675 37.22 1.08 -0.12
C GLY A 675 35.80 1.35 0.36
N LEU A 676 35.03 0.30 0.68
CA LEU A 676 33.69 0.40 1.26
C LEU A 676 33.76 0.91 2.70
N ALA A 677 34.63 0.33 3.52
CA ALA A 677 34.87 0.76 4.90
C ALA A 677 35.34 2.22 4.97
N GLY A 678 36.09 2.69 3.98
CA GLY A 678 36.62 4.06 3.90
C GLY A 678 35.61 5.13 3.48
N LEU A 679 34.39 4.77 3.08
CA LEU A 679 33.39 5.75 2.65
C LEU A 679 33.05 6.73 3.79
N SER A 680 32.78 7.98 3.41
CA SER A 680 32.28 8.99 4.34
C SER A 680 30.84 8.67 4.73
N LEU A 681 30.61 8.49 6.03
CA LEU A 681 29.25 8.30 6.58
C LEU A 681 28.55 9.61 6.87
N GLN A 682 29.13 10.76 6.50
CA GLN A 682 28.53 12.09 6.68
C GLN A 682 28.10 12.38 8.13
N GLY A 683 28.87 11.88 9.10
CA GLY A 683 28.56 12.02 10.53
C GLY A 683 27.41 11.14 11.04
N LYS A 684 26.89 10.22 10.21
CA LYS A 684 25.87 9.23 10.60
C LYS A 684 26.52 7.95 11.14
N ALA A 685 25.79 7.24 12.00
CA ALA A 685 26.28 6.00 12.60
C ALA A 685 26.40 4.84 11.59
N LEU A 686 25.68 4.89 10.47
CA LEU A 686 25.78 3.89 9.42
C LEU A 686 25.51 4.45 8.01
N ALA A 687 25.97 3.70 7.02
CA ALA A 687 25.57 3.84 5.62
C ALA A 687 24.99 2.53 5.07
N ALA A 688 23.88 2.62 4.34
CA ALA A 688 23.26 1.48 3.66
C ALA A 688 22.60 1.94 2.35
N ARG A 689 22.40 1.03 1.41
CA ARG A 689 21.69 1.33 0.15
C ARG A 689 20.18 1.40 0.41
N ASP A 690 19.48 2.24 -0.35
CA ASP A 690 18.02 2.24 -0.37
C ASP A 690 17.45 0.86 -0.78
N GLU A 691 16.31 0.52 -0.19
CA GLU A 691 15.48 -0.58 -0.66
C GLU A 691 14.74 -0.11 -1.91
N HIS A 692 14.91 -0.83 -3.02
CA HIS A 692 14.27 -0.49 -4.29
C HIS A 692 13.06 -1.35 -4.63
N ARG A 693 12.79 -2.44 -3.90
CA ARG A 693 11.59 -3.25 -4.13
C ARG A 693 10.34 -2.47 -3.79
N MET A 694 9.44 -2.32 -4.77
CA MET A 694 8.27 -1.44 -4.72
C MET A 694 7.44 -1.57 -3.42
N ARG A 695 7.30 -2.78 -2.87
CA ARG A 695 6.47 -3.05 -1.69
C ARG A 695 7.18 -2.84 -0.34
N ARG A 696 8.47 -2.49 -0.34
CA ARG A 696 9.29 -2.35 0.86
C ARG A 696 9.97 -0.97 0.97
N GLN A 697 9.63 -0.02 0.11
CA GLN A 697 10.28 1.29 0.09
C GLN A 697 9.85 2.19 1.27
N SER A 698 8.62 2.04 1.77
CA SER A 698 8.04 2.88 2.83
C SER A 698 8.35 2.32 4.22
N GLY A 699 8.97 3.13 5.08
CA GLY A 699 9.28 2.80 6.47
C GLY A 699 8.02 2.55 7.29
N PHE A 700 7.02 3.42 7.18
CA PHE A 700 5.73 3.21 7.83
C PHE A 700 4.95 2.03 7.23
N GLY A 701 5.14 1.76 5.93
CA GLY A 701 4.67 0.54 5.29
C GLY A 701 5.30 -0.72 5.89
N LEU A 702 6.61 -0.70 6.15
CA LEU A 702 7.32 -1.78 6.84
C LEU A 702 6.78 -1.97 8.27
N LEU A 703 6.70 -0.89 9.06
CA LEU A 703 6.19 -0.96 10.44
C LEU A 703 4.75 -1.50 10.50
N ARG A 704 3.90 -1.14 9.53
CA ARG A 704 2.57 -1.72 9.40
C ARG A 704 2.61 -3.23 9.15
N LEU A 705 3.47 -3.69 8.24
CA LEU A 705 3.61 -5.13 7.96
C LEU A 705 4.06 -5.91 9.20
N ILE A 706 5.00 -5.34 9.95
CA ILE A 706 5.48 -5.94 11.22
C ILE A 706 4.34 -5.98 12.24
N SER A 707 3.60 -4.88 12.41
CA SER A 707 2.42 -4.81 13.28
C SER A 707 1.40 -5.91 12.94
N GLU A 708 1.16 -6.19 11.66
CA GLU A 708 0.23 -7.22 11.22
C GLU A 708 0.71 -8.65 11.54
N ARG A 709 2.00 -8.89 11.81
CA ARG A 709 2.53 -10.24 12.21
C ARG A 709 2.16 -10.66 13.62
N HIS A 710 1.76 -9.73 14.49
CA HIS A 710 1.32 -10.06 15.84
C HIS A 710 -0.01 -10.84 15.89
N HIS A 711 -0.70 -10.99 14.75
CA HIS A 711 -1.89 -11.81 14.55
C HIS A 711 -2.99 -11.58 15.59
N HIS A 712 -2.93 -12.28 16.72
CA HIS A 712 -3.93 -12.22 17.78
C HIS A 712 -3.65 -11.18 18.86
N ASP A 713 -2.42 -10.66 18.97
CA ASP A 713 -2.01 -9.70 20.01
C ASP A 713 -2.11 -8.24 19.52
N ASP A 714 -3.35 -7.77 19.41
CA ASP A 714 -3.66 -6.42 18.95
C ASP A 714 -3.14 -5.31 19.88
N ALA A 715 -3.00 -5.61 21.18
CA ALA A 715 -2.44 -4.68 22.16
C ALA A 715 -0.94 -4.45 21.92
N LYS A 716 -0.16 -5.53 21.71
CA LYS A 716 1.28 -5.42 21.43
C LYS A 716 1.55 -4.76 20.09
N ALA A 717 0.75 -5.09 19.07
CA ALA A 717 0.82 -4.46 17.75
C ALA A 717 0.64 -2.93 17.86
N LEU A 718 -0.35 -2.50 18.66
CA LEU A 718 -0.65 -1.09 18.84
C LEU A 718 0.42 -0.36 19.68
N GLU A 719 0.97 -1.00 20.70
CA GLU A 719 2.13 -0.49 21.45
C GLU A 719 3.32 -0.27 20.52
N MET A 720 3.65 -1.26 19.68
CA MET A 720 4.75 -1.18 18.71
C MET A 720 4.61 0.02 17.78
N ILE A 721 3.40 0.25 17.26
CA ILE A 721 3.09 1.40 16.40
C ILE A 721 3.42 2.72 17.12
N ALA A 722 2.94 2.89 18.35
CA ALA A 722 3.16 4.13 19.11
C ALA A 722 4.66 4.38 19.34
N VAL A 723 5.40 3.34 19.72
CA VAL A 723 6.85 3.40 19.95
C VAL A 723 7.61 3.77 18.69
N THR A 724 7.30 3.12 17.57
CA THR A 724 8.08 3.24 16.34
C THR A 724 7.76 4.51 15.55
N HIS A 725 6.50 4.97 15.55
CA HIS A 725 6.13 6.22 14.88
C HIS A 725 6.62 7.45 15.65
N ALA A 726 6.78 7.36 16.98
CA ALA A 726 7.35 8.45 17.77
C ALA A 726 8.85 8.69 17.47
N ALA A 727 9.55 7.72 16.86
CA ALA A 727 10.96 7.84 16.51
C ALA A 727 11.19 8.64 15.21
N HIS A 728 10.17 8.81 14.37
CA HIS A 728 10.30 9.40 13.04
C HIS A 728 9.29 10.51 12.81
N ALA A 729 9.74 11.64 12.26
CA ALA A 729 8.86 12.76 11.94
C ALA A 729 7.93 12.46 10.74
N PHE A 730 8.32 11.59 9.82
CA PHE A 730 7.48 11.22 8.69
C PHE A 730 7.89 9.85 8.12
N ASP A 731 7.18 9.40 7.09
CA ASP A 731 7.58 8.22 6.34
C ASP A 731 8.99 8.42 5.74
N PHE A 732 9.75 7.34 5.63
CA PHE A 732 11.13 7.36 5.21
C PHE A 732 11.42 6.21 4.25
N ARG A 733 12.51 6.36 3.47
CA ARG A 733 12.97 5.30 2.59
C ARG A 733 13.66 4.21 3.42
N VAL A 734 13.09 3.02 3.41
CA VAL A 734 13.72 1.81 3.96
C VAL A 734 15.05 1.55 3.26
N PHE A 735 16.02 1.03 4.00
CA PHE A 735 17.30 0.58 3.45
C PHE A 735 17.49 -0.92 3.55
N ASP A 736 18.30 -1.43 2.64
CA ASP A 736 18.72 -2.81 2.60
C ASP A 736 19.90 -3.04 3.56
N ALA A 737 19.65 -3.77 4.65
CA ALA A 737 20.64 -4.09 5.67
C ALA A 737 21.52 -5.32 5.34
N SER A 738 21.48 -5.83 4.10
CA SER A 738 22.34 -6.95 3.67
C SER A 738 23.80 -6.55 3.46
N VAL A 739 24.04 -5.30 3.08
CA VAL A 739 25.36 -4.67 3.03
C VAL A 739 25.25 -3.29 3.64
N LEU A 740 25.99 -3.06 4.73
CA LEU A 740 26.06 -1.75 5.37
C LEU A 740 27.45 -1.50 5.94
N VAL A 741 27.77 -0.23 6.18
CA VAL A 741 28.98 0.19 6.91
C VAL A 741 28.53 0.86 8.18
N MET A 742 29.02 0.40 9.33
CA MET A 742 28.67 0.96 10.63
C MET A 742 29.91 1.56 11.29
N ASP A 743 29.80 2.81 11.72
CA ASP A 743 30.72 3.40 12.68
C ASP A 743 30.34 2.90 14.07
N LEU A 744 31.14 1.98 14.59
CA LEU A 744 30.84 1.25 15.82
C LEU A 744 30.96 2.18 17.03
N GLU A 745 31.81 3.20 16.97
CA GLU A 745 31.94 4.19 18.03
C GLU A 745 30.69 5.06 18.09
N ALA A 746 30.27 5.65 16.97
CA ALA A 746 29.04 6.43 16.89
C ALA A 746 27.79 5.58 17.21
N ALA A 747 27.76 4.30 16.83
CA ALA A 747 26.69 3.38 17.16
C ALA A 747 26.59 3.13 18.68
N ARG A 748 27.71 2.95 19.37
CA ARG A 748 27.76 2.83 20.84
C ARG A 748 27.31 4.12 21.53
N GLU A 749 27.81 5.27 21.09
CA GLU A 749 27.42 6.58 21.64
C GLU A 749 25.91 6.84 21.51
N ALA A 750 25.33 6.42 20.38
CA ALA A 750 23.89 6.52 20.13
C ALA A 750 23.05 5.45 20.86
N GLY A 751 23.69 4.48 21.53
CA GLY A 751 23.04 3.32 22.14
C GLY A 751 22.27 2.47 21.13
N LEU A 752 22.81 2.33 19.91
CA LEU A 752 22.12 1.69 18.79
C LEU A 752 21.87 0.21 19.06
N GLY A 753 22.87 -0.53 19.57
CA GLY A 753 22.76 -1.95 19.87
C GLY A 753 21.62 -2.25 20.85
N ARG A 754 21.57 -1.51 21.97
CA ARG A 754 20.45 -1.56 22.93
C ARG A 754 19.08 -1.31 22.31
N LYS A 755 18.94 -0.26 21.49
CA LYS A 755 17.66 0.12 20.86
C LYS A 755 17.18 -0.97 19.88
N VAL A 756 18.09 -1.45 19.03
CA VAL A 756 17.79 -2.52 18.06
C VAL A 756 17.43 -3.81 18.80
N ALA A 757 18.26 -4.24 19.77
CA ALA A 757 18.00 -5.43 20.58
C ALA A 757 16.65 -5.35 21.32
N THR A 758 16.29 -4.18 21.86
CA THR A 758 15.00 -3.97 22.53
C THR A 758 13.83 -4.26 21.58
N LEU A 759 13.88 -3.78 20.33
CA LEU A 759 12.81 -4.03 19.36
C LEU A 759 12.78 -5.49 18.90
N LEU A 760 13.95 -6.10 18.65
CA LEU A 760 14.07 -7.51 18.24
C LEU A 760 13.40 -8.45 19.25
N LEU A 761 13.68 -8.22 20.54
CA LEU A 761 13.18 -9.07 21.61
C LEU A 761 11.67 -8.88 21.89
N ASN A 762 11.12 -7.70 21.56
CA ASN A 762 9.74 -7.34 21.89
C ASN A 762 8.75 -7.50 20.72
N TYR A 763 9.17 -7.38 19.46
CA TYR A 763 8.25 -7.11 18.34
C TYR A 763 8.45 -7.96 17.07
N GLU A 764 8.81 -9.24 17.20
CA GLU A 764 8.99 -10.19 16.07
C GLU A 764 9.80 -9.62 14.89
N MET A 765 10.77 -8.73 15.13
CA MET A 765 11.59 -8.11 14.10
C MET A 765 12.81 -8.99 13.76
N ASP A 766 13.34 -8.83 12.54
CA ASP A 766 14.74 -9.18 12.24
C ASP A 766 15.67 -7.96 12.41
N PHE A 767 16.98 -8.19 12.38
CA PHE A 767 17.99 -7.14 12.57
C PHE A 767 17.79 -5.97 11.61
N GLY A 768 17.52 -6.25 10.33
CA GLY A 768 17.32 -5.21 9.32
C GLY A 768 16.06 -4.40 9.55
N GLU A 769 14.97 -5.04 9.97
CA GLU A 769 13.70 -4.40 10.31
C GLU A 769 13.84 -3.50 11.55
N ALA A 770 14.45 -4.01 12.61
CA ALA A 770 14.68 -3.25 13.84
C ALA A 770 15.65 -2.09 13.60
N LEU A 771 16.69 -2.28 12.79
CA LEU A 771 17.62 -1.22 12.42
C LEU A 771 16.93 -0.13 11.59
N ASN A 772 16.05 -0.50 10.65
CA ASN A 772 15.22 0.47 9.92
C ASN A 772 14.27 1.23 10.86
N ALA A 773 13.65 0.55 11.83
CA ALA A 773 12.75 1.16 12.80
C ALA A 773 13.46 2.15 13.74
N VAL A 774 14.74 1.94 14.06
CA VAL A 774 15.53 2.82 14.93
C VAL A 774 16.21 3.95 14.16
N VAL A 775 16.85 3.65 13.03
CA VAL A 775 17.70 4.59 12.29
C VAL A 775 16.91 5.36 11.24
N GLY A 776 15.98 4.69 10.54
CA GLY A 776 15.17 5.28 9.49
C GLY A 776 15.97 6.13 8.50
N PRO A 777 15.65 7.42 8.34
CA PRO A 777 16.35 8.31 7.40
C PRO A 777 17.72 8.78 7.88
N GLU A 778 18.10 8.58 9.15
CA GLU A 778 19.33 9.10 9.76
C GLU A 778 20.57 8.26 9.43
N ARG A 779 20.81 8.05 8.13
CA ARG A 779 21.93 7.28 7.58
C ARG A 779 22.57 7.97 6.38
N ALA A 780 23.77 7.57 6.03
CA ALA A 780 24.32 7.84 4.70
C ALA A 780 23.83 6.80 3.68
N VAL A 781 23.78 7.18 2.40
CA VAL A 781 23.37 6.29 1.31
C VAL A 781 24.61 5.72 0.62
N LEU A 782 24.68 4.38 0.53
CA LEU A 782 25.75 3.71 -0.20
C LEU A 782 25.53 3.80 -1.72
N PRO A 783 26.61 3.93 -2.52
CA PRO A 783 26.52 3.77 -3.98
C PRO A 783 25.98 2.38 -4.37
N ASP A 784 25.16 2.32 -5.42
CA ASP A 784 24.45 1.10 -5.85
C ASP A 784 25.40 -0.07 -6.16
N GLU A 785 26.57 0.22 -6.71
CA GLU A 785 27.65 -0.74 -7.03
C GLU A 785 28.14 -1.57 -5.81
N TRP A 786 28.02 -1.03 -4.59
CA TRP A 786 28.45 -1.71 -3.35
C TRP A 786 27.39 -2.63 -2.75
N ASN A 787 26.15 -2.63 -3.26
CA ASN A 787 25.14 -3.59 -2.87
C ASN A 787 24.24 -3.89 -4.07
N HIS A 788 24.80 -4.50 -5.10
CA HIS A 788 24.04 -4.83 -6.28
C HIS A 788 23.22 -6.10 -6.03
N SER A 789 21.91 -5.92 -5.88
CA SER A 789 21.00 -7.04 -5.75
C SER A 789 20.73 -7.64 -7.12
N ALA A 790 20.94 -8.95 -7.27
CA ALA A 790 20.66 -9.67 -8.50
C ALA A 790 19.19 -9.59 -8.96
N LEU A 791 18.29 -9.10 -8.10
CA LEU A 791 16.87 -8.94 -8.40
C LEU A 791 16.54 -7.64 -9.12
N ILE A 792 17.29 -6.58 -8.83
CA ILE A 792 16.86 -5.19 -9.04
C ILE A 792 17.98 -4.28 -9.52
N GLY A 793 19.25 -4.64 -9.29
CA GLY A 793 20.39 -3.84 -9.71
C GLY A 793 20.48 -3.78 -11.23
N THR A 794 20.96 -2.65 -11.73
CA THR A 794 21.22 -2.41 -13.15
C THR A 794 22.64 -1.91 -13.43
N ASP A 795 23.48 -1.81 -12.40
CA ASP A 795 24.90 -1.47 -12.56
C ASP A 795 25.59 -2.50 -13.45
N GLU A 796 26.37 -2.01 -14.40
CA GLU A 796 27.05 -2.84 -15.38
C GLU A 796 28.32 -3.50 -14.80
N ASP A 797 28.93 -2.90 -13.77
CA ASP A 797 30.09 -3.47 -13.05
C ASP A 797 29.96 -3.38 -11.52
N PRO A 798 29.19 -4.27 -10.90
CA PRO A 798 28.95 -4.25 -9.46
C PRO A 798 30.16 -4.74 -8.65
N LYS A 799 30.51 -4.00 -7.59
CA LYS A 799 31.58 -4.33 -6.64
C LYS A 799 31.19 -5.40 -5.63
N ILE A 800 29.92 -5.45 -5.25
CA ILE A 800 29.36 -6.54 -4.44
C ILE A 800 28.06 -7.00 -5.07
N MET A 801 28.01 -8.29 -5.38
CA MET A 801 26.80 -8.96 -5.83
C MET A 801 26.10 -9.60 -4.65
N ASN A 802 24.79 -9.43 -4.54
CA ASN A 802 24.00 -9.93 -3.44
C ASN A 802 22.74 -10.67 -3.94
N TRP A 803 22.60 -11.93 -3.50
CA TRP A 803 21.47 -12.80 -3.81
C TRP A 803 20.55 -13.04 -2.61
N ARG A 804 20.54 -12.18 -1.57
CA ARG A 804 19.70 -12.34 -0.36
C ARG A 804 18.25 -12.68 -0.71
N ASP A 805 17.68 -11.92 -1.64
CA ASP A 805 16.26 -11.93 -1.97
C ASP A 805 15.94 -12.57 -3.35
N THR A 806 16.89 -13.28 -3.94
CA THR A 806 16.72 -13.97 -5.22
C THR A 806 16.98 -15.46 -5.11
N GLN A 807 16.75 -16.14 -6.23
CA GLN A 807 17.35 -17.43 -6.46
C GLN A 807 18.86 -17.37 -6.20
N LYS A 808 19.35 -18.30 -5.40
CA LYS A 808 20.75 -18.38 -4.99
C LYS A 808 21.60 -18.93 -6.14
N PRO A 809 22.86 -18.49 -6.29
CA PRO A 809 23.70 -18.89 -7.41
C PRO A 809 24.09 -20.38 -7.38
N TRP A 810 24.03 -21.01 -6.20
CA TRP A 810 24.23 -22.45 -6.02
C TRP A 810 23.00 -23.33 -6.31
N SER A 811 21.89 -22.74 -6.75
CA SER A 811 20.71 -23.49 -7.19
C SER A 811 20.68 -23.66 -8.71
N ASP A 812 19.86 -24.59 -9.20
CA ASP A 812 19.78 -24.99 -10.62
C ASP A 812 19.21 -23.93 -11.58
N GLY A 813 18.93 -22.71 -11.10
CA GLY A 813 18.31 -21.67 -11.93
C GLY A 813 19.28 -20.69 -12.59
N TYR A 814 18.67 -19.60 -13.05
CA TYR A 814 19.30 -18.55 -13.85
C TYR A 814 19.22 -17.23 -13.09
N GLY A 815 20.28 -16.44 -13.13
CA GLY A 815 20.33 -15.13 -12.50
C GLY A 815 21.57 -14.34 -12.93
N PRO A 816 21.58 -13.02 -12.76
CA PRO A 816 22.75 -12.20 -13.02
C PRO A 816 23.98 -12.74 -12.27
N PHE A 817 25.12 -12.77 -12.96
CA PHE A 817 26.44 -13.19 -12.42
C PHE A 817 26.52 -14.62 -11.86
N VAL A 818 25.52 -15.49 -12.07
CA VAL A 818 25.57 -16.90 -11.66
C VAL A 818 26.71 -17.65 -12.37
N GLY A 819 26.98 -17.33 -13.63
CA GLY A 819 28.10 -17.90 -14.38
C GLY A 819 29.46 -17.65 -13.70
N TYR A 820 29.67 -16.42 -13.22
CA TYR A 820 30.87 -16.05 -12.47
C TYR A 820 30.95 -16.77 -11.12
N TRP A 821 29.83 -16.87 -10.39
CA TRP A 821 29.80 -17.64 -9.13
C TRP A 821 30.17 -19.12 -9.35
N ARG A 822 29.72 -19.71 -10.46
CA ARG A 822 30.00 -21.11 -10.81
C ARG A 822 31.44 -21.35 -11.26
N SER A 823 32.14 -20.33 -11.75
CA SER A 823 33.54 -20.46 -12.20
C SER A 823 34.59 -20.36 -11.09
N MET A 824 34.23 -19.80 -9.92
CA MET A 824 35.06 -19.87 -8.70
C MET A 824 34.86 -21.19 -7.97
#